data_AF-A0A8R2JPS6-F1
#
_entry.id   AF-A0A8R2JPS6-F1
#
_cell.length_a   1.000
_cell.length_b   1.000
_cell.length_c   1.000
_cell.angle_alpha   90.00
_cell.angle_beta   90.00
_cell.angle_gamma   90.00
#
_symmetry.space_group_name_H-M   'P 1'
#
loop_
_entity.id
_entity.type
_entity.pdbx_description
1 polymer ?
#
loop_
_entity_poly.entity_id
_entity_poly.type
_entity_poly.pdbx_seq_one_letter_code
_entity_poly.pdbx_strand_id
1 'polypeptide(L)'
;MKNRWIKTSSLHLSNVYLSYKILFWNIIKKITLMGLAEIKDEPFNKLKIFYPRIYHISYDNYILNIELKYGKEADDSRNIIDALKLSSNEFAEYKNKFPKLFEFSYVTYRKRMENKDMFTKEEFMAIRKANFPLPDENYEQHKSKMDSLDIDPIPYDVFCFLKGLYPDLFELRYSYRLTKVYREIQRVNYLDDKFKLYEDYEIVSEIIKRSNPYLELEEKVENLLKHMMNGQEFNQLTKYFPKVFRPYSDFVYLWNIREKPNEESDVMDEEMFNSFKKAYFVSINETYMEYKTRMESLELTAVPSKFLRYFKSIYPDLINTHQYYFAKTELYKAVELRYIQSHLTKEIEQIGYSPLSSNDYSNFQKYFPRIFDSHTNYLKVTIEENERNKNEDLMPIIFNHDEFDSIKTAYYPRLSENYDSYKARMISLGLWVLENNAFRSFKAVYPNPTTSEAYAEYRTVFEMIDNNKGTPIIGIRHIMTEEEFGIDLIQDFPKLFESWEEFIERRIISDSKYKMKSLFKDDGIFSKNLFNDMRIVYHPKLGQDFISFLTINSSLGLPDNASRWTSYFKKIIKLYPMFFESFDNYEVRLKGKPLECLKLNEKMFYTFFEIFPFPYESYAQYKIRNAGATYKLSEEEFSYYRQVFPLISETYNKYKKRLEIEICIEFVNEDLFVLFKSLFPQIDEYYETYKSRVDVSLMKSDEKTKKKLAFLVKYMKFHALKYWSLNYTDTYAKTTDKSGATNIETNGAMTYEEFQAFKFSLPIPNELREDYIFRINELVSSRKCDDTPKQVKPEILPLELFQDLLNCELCLFIYLFITNIRVTPSTLS
;
A
#
# COMPACT_ATOMS: atom_id res chain seq x y z
N MET A 1 44.34 -0.02 -5.48
CA MET A 1 43.40 0.77 -4.64
C MET A 1 42.13 1.04 -5.45
N LYS A 2 40.95 1.19 -4.80
CA LYS A 2 39.69 1.90 -5.19
C LYS A 2 39.35 2.03 -6.70
N ASN A 3 38.18 1.69 -7.28
CA ASN A 3 36.81 1.21 -6.92
C ASN A 3 36.21 0.63 -8.24
N ARG A 4 35.18 -0.24 -8.41
CA ARG A 4 34.10 -0.94 -7.65
C ARG A 4 32.93 -0.11 -7.07
N TRP A 5 31.69 -0.45 -7.49
CA TRP A 5 30.35 0.00 -7.03
C TRP A 5 29.92 1.43 -7.48
N ILE A 6 28.66 1.79 -7.82
CA ILE A 6 27.32 1.10 -7.87
C ILE A 6 26.53 1.57 -9.12
N LYS A 7 25.80 0.68 -9.83
CA LYS A 7 24.41 0.87 -10.35
C LYS A 7 23.90 -0.36 -11.12
N THR A 8 23.31 -1.31 -10.40
CA THR A 8 22.68 -2.53 -10.94
C THR A 8 21.16 -2.44 -10.82
N SER A 9 20.52 -1.77 -11.79
CA SER A 9 19.05 -1.79 -11.97
C SER A 9 18.59 -1.45 -13.41
N SER A 10 19.45 -0.88 -14.26
CA SER A 10 19.14 -0.59 -15.67
C SER A 10 19.54 -1.67 -16.69
N LEU A 11 20.35 -2.67 -16.30
CA LEU A 11 20.98 -3.57 -17.27
C LEU A 11 20.03 -4.52 -18.01
N HIS A 12 18.85 -4.85 -17.46
CA HIS A 12 17.89 -5.71 -18.16
C HIS A 12 17.17 -4.99 -19.31
N LEU A 13 17.00 -3.65 -19.23
CA LEU A 13 16.52 -2.86 -20.37
C LEU A 13 17.63 -2.67 -21.41
N SER A 14 18.88 -2.41 -20.99
CA SER A 14 19.99 -2.20 -21.95
C SER A 14 20.26 -3.42 -22.83
N ASN A 15 20.15 -4.63 -22.30
CA ASN A 15 20.41 -5.84 -23.09
C ASN A 15 19.33 -6.08 -24.16
N VAL A 16 18.04 -5.91 -23.86
CA VAL A 16 16.98 -6.05 -24.89
C VAL A 16 17.11 -4.99 -25.98
N TYR A 17 17.46 -3.75 -25.60
CA TYR A 17 17.75 -2.68 -26.56
C TYR A 17 18.95 -3.01 -27.45
N LEU A 18 20.00 -3.65 -26.89
CA LEU A 18 21.19 -4.09 -27.61
C LEU A 18 20.91 -5.30 -28.53
N SER A 19 20.08 -6.25 -28.10
CA SER A 19 19.64 -7.41 -28.89
C SER A 19 18.87 -6.98 -30.14
N TYR A 20 17.86 -6.10 -29.97
CA TYR A 20 17.17 -5.51 -31.12
C TYR A 20 18.14 -4.76 -32.04
N LYS A 21 19.14 -4.06 -31.48
CA LYS A 21 20.18 -3.36 -32.24
C LYS A 21 21.01 -4.27 -33.16
N ILE A 22 21.17 -5.56 -32.82
CA ILE A 22 21.87 -6.55 -33.66
C ILE A 22 21.01 -6.98 -34.84
N LEU A 23 19.75 -7.38 -34.59
CA LEU A 23 18.77 -7.71 -35.64
C LEU A 23 18.57 -6.53 -36.61
N PHE A 24 18.53 -5.32 -36.04
CA PHE A 24 18.40 -4.02 -36.71
C PHE A 24 19.60 -3.59 -37.55
N TRP A 25 20.82 -4.11 -37.31
CA TRP A 25 21.97 -3.79 -38.17
C TRP A 25 21.73 -4.24 -39.62
N ASN A 26 20.96 -5.30 -39.86
CA ASN A 26 20.56 -5.70 -41.21
C ASN A 26 19.56 -4.72 -41.85
N ILE A 27 18.68 -4.09 -41.06
CA ILE A 27 17.76 -3.05 -41.52
C ILE A 27 18.53 -1.76 -41.85
N ILE A 28 19.40 -1.29 -40.95
CA ILE A 28 20.31 -0.17 -41.26
C ILE A 28 21.11 -0.47 -42.52
N LYS A 29 21.68 -1.66 -42.67
CA LYS A 29 22.47 -2.02 -43.84
C LYS A 29 21.66 -1.97 -45.14
N LYS A 30 20.39 -2.39 -45.15
CA LYS A 30 19.46 -2.17 -46.29
C LYS A 30 19.24 -0.67 -46.56
N ILE A 31 18.96 0.13 -45.52
CA ILE A 31 18.61 1.56 -45.65
C ILE A 31 19.83 2.41 -46.07
N THR A 32 21.03 2.14 -45.54
CA THR A 32 22.27 2.79 -45.99
C THR A 32 22.62 2.41 -47.44
N LEU A 33 22.34 1.17 -47.87
CA LEU A 33 22.48 0.77 -49.27
C LEU A 33 21.48 1.49 -50.21
N MET A 34 20.39 2.02 -49.68
CA MET A 34 19.42 2.85 -50.41
C MET A 34 19.74 4.35 -50.36
N GLY A 35 20.83 4.76 -49.69
CA GLY A 35 21.29 6.16 -49.65
C GLY A 35 20.46 7.09 -48.75
N LEU A 36 19.57 6.53 -47.91
CA LEU A 36 18.74 7.30 -46.99
C LEU A 36 19.51 7.68 -45.70
N ALA A 37 19.18 8.85 -45.15
CA ALA A 37 19.90 9.46 -44.02
C ALA A 37 19.57 8.82 -42.65
N GLU A 38 20.31 9.21 -41.60
CA GLU A 38 20.15 8.70 -40.24
C GLU A 38 18.70 8.83 -39.71
N ILE A 39 18.16 7.71 -39.23
CA ILE A 39 16.80 7.59 -38.72
C ILE A 39 16.74 8.13 -37.29
N LYS A 40 15.84 9.08 -37.02
CA LYS A 40 15.57 9.61 -35.68
C LYS A 40 14.81 8.61 -34.80
N ASP A 41 14.87 8.77 -33.48
CA ASP A 41 14.30 7.81 -32.51
C ASP A 41 12.78 7.52 -32.71
N GLU A 42 12.00 8.51 -33.14
CA GLU A 42 10.56 8.38 -33.38
C GLU A 42 10.23 7.45 -34.58
N PRO A 43 10.73 7.70 -35.83
CA PRO A 43 10.59 6.72 -36.91
C PRO A 43 11.39 5.43 -36.69
N PHE A 44 12.40 5.40 -35.80
CA PHE A 44 13.06 4.16 -35.38
C PHE A 44 12.10 3.25 -34.60
N ASN A 45 11.28 3.78 -33.69
CA ASN A 45 10.27 3.00 -32.98
C ASN A 45 9.21 2.40 -33.90
N LYS A 46 8.83 3.10 -34.97
CA LYS A 46 7.91 2.59 -36.02
C LYS A 46 8.39 1.30 -36.69
N LEU A 47 9.68 0.96 -36.66
CA LEU A 47 10.24 -0.21 -37.36
C LEU A 47 9.89 -1.56 -36.70
N LYS A 48 9.50 -1.57 -35.42
CA LYS A 48 9.26 -2.81 -34.64
C LYS A 48 8.08 -3.66 -35.16
N ILE A 49 7.12 -3.03 -35.84
CA ILE A 49 5.92 -3.66 -36.41
C ILE A 49 6.20 -4.59 -37.61
N PHE A 50 7.30 -4.38 -38.34
CA PHE A 50 7.64 -5.17 -39.52
C PHE A 50 8.09 -6.60 -39.17
N TYR A 51 8.28 -6.92 -37.88
CA TYR A 51 8.56 -8.28 -37.42
C TYR A 51 7.26 -9.08 -37.20
N PRO A 52 7.12 -10.28 -37.80
CA PRO A 52 5.96 -11.13 -37.59
C PRO A 52 5.72 -11.46 -36.11
N ARG A 53 4.51 -11.19 -35.63
CA ARG A 53 4.06 -11.48 -34.27
C ARG A 53 3.54 -12.92 -34.18
N ILE A 54 3.33 -13.44 -32.97
CA ILE A 54 2.69 -14.75 -32.78
C ILE A 54 1.30 -14.79 -33.42
N TYR A 55 0.51 -13.73 -33.24
CA TYR A 55 -0.85 -13.60 -33.75
C TYR A 55 -0.96 -13.30 -35.25
N HIS A 56 0.15 -13.09 -35.97
CA HIS A 56 0.15 -13.03 -37.43
C HIS A 56 0.04 -14.45 -37.99
N ILE A 57 -1.17 -14.84 -38.36
CA ILE A 57 -1.54 -16.22 -38.73
C ILE A 57 -0.99 -16.55 -40.12
N SER A 58 -1.38 -15.72 -41.09
CA SER A 58 -1.03 -15.76 -42.50
C SER A 58 -0.17 -14.55 -42.88
N TYR A 59 0.39 -14.57 -44.10
CA TYR A 59 1.09 -13.40 -44.65
C TYR A 59 0.15 -12.19 -44.79
N ASP A 60 -1.08 -12.43 -45.23
CA ASP A 60 -2.11 -11.41 -45.41
C ASP A 60 -2.45 -10.71 -44.08
N ASN A 61 -2.56 -11.47 -42.98
CA ASN A 61 -2.81 -10.90 -41.65
C ASN A 61 -1.64 -10.02 -41.15
N TYR A 62 -0.40 -10.37 -41.51
CA TYR A 62 0.79 -9.55 -41.24
C TYR A 62 0.80 -8.24 -42.04
N ILE A 63 0.53 -8.31 -43.35
CA ILE A 63 0.46 -7.13 -44.21
C ILE A 63 -0.71 -6.23 -43.79
N LEU A 64 -1.88 -6.78 -43.48
CA LEU A 64 -3.05 -6.05 -43.02
C LEU A 64 -2.74 -5.19 -41.77
N ASN A 65 -2.00 -5.70 -40.79
CA ASN A 65 -1.63 -4.93 -39.61
C ASN A 65 -0.63 -3.80 -39.91
N ILE A 66 0.25 -3.95 -40.91
CA ILE A 66 1.15 -2.88 -41.38
C ILE A 66 0.35 -1.79 -42.11
N GLU A 67 -0.50 -2.18 -43.06
CA GLU A 67 -1.31 -1.27 -43.87
C GLU A 67 -2.33 -0.49 -43.02
N LEU A 68 -2.96 -1.12 -42.02
CA LEU A 68 -3.85 -0.44 -41.07
C LEU A 68 -3.13 0.62 -40.22
N LYS A 69 -1.82 0.47 -39.98
CA LYS A 69 -1.02 1.39 -39.16
C LYS A 69 -0.33 2.49 -39.98
N TYR A 70 -0.08 2.29 -41.28
CA TYR A 70 0.64 3.26 -42.12
C TYR A 70 0.02 3.63 -43.47
N GLY A 71 -1.11 3.04 -43.89
CA GLY A 71 -1.69 3.27 -45.22
C GLY A 71 -2.14 4.71 -45.53
N LYS A 72 -2.02 5.63 -44.58
CA LYS A 72 -2.29 7.08 -44.74
C LYS A 72 -1.01 7.93 -44.78
N GLU A 73 0.18 7.32 -44.81
CA GLU A 73 1.45 8.03 -45.03
C GLU A 73 1.74 8.27 -46.53
N ALA A 74 2.63 9.23 -46.81
CA ALA A 74 2.95 9.66 -48.17
C ALA A 74 3.82 8.65 -48.94
N ASP A 75 3.91 8.81 -50.27
CA ASP A 75 4.60 7.87 -51.17
C ASP A 75 6.07 7.60 -50.78
N ASP A 76 6.79 8.60 -50.26
CA ASP A 76 8.16 8.42 -49.75
C ASP A 76 8.22 7.47 -48.53
N SER A 77 7.27 7.56 -47.59
CA SER A 77 7.10 6.57 -46.52
C SER A 77 6.69 5.20 -47.09
N ARG A 78 5.89 5.19 -48.15
CA ARG A 78 5.35 3.96 -48.77
C ARG A 78 6.44 3.11 -49.42
N ASN A 79 7.40 3.74 -50.09
CA ASN A 79 8.63 3.09 -50.57
C ASN A 79 9.46 2.46 -49.41
N ILE A 80 9.49 3.12 -48.24
CA ILE A 80 10.19 2.60 -47.05
C ILE A 80 9.42 1.41 -46.44
N ILE A 81 8.09 1.49 -46.36
CA ILE A 81 7.21 0.39 -45.92
C ILE A 81 7.39 -0.85 -46.81
N ASP A 82 7.44 -0.65 -48.13
CA ASP A 82 7.62 -1.71 -49.12
C ASP A 82 9.02 -2.35 -49.10
N ALA A 83 10.05 -1.59 -48.70
CA ALA A 83 11.41 -2.10 -48.50
C ALA A 83 11.61 -2.88 -47.17
N LEU A 84 10.72 -2.68 -46.20
CA LEU A 84 10.82 -3.22 -44.84
C LEU A 84 9.88 -4.39 -44.56
N LYS A 85 8.72 -4.45 -45.23
CA LYS A 85 7.83 -5.61 -45.14
C LYS A 85 8.52 -6.84 -45.71
N LEU A 86 8.40 -7.98 -45.02
CA LEU A 86 8.89 -9.25 -45.52
C LEU A 86 8.09 -9.65 -46.77
N SER A 87 8.70 -10.40 -47.69
CA SER A 87 7.96 -11.18 -48.68
C SER A 87 7.24 -12.36 -48.02
N SER A 88 6.27 -12.98 -48.72
CA SER A 88 5.57 -14.18 -48.21
C SER A 88 6.52 -15.35 -47.90
N ASN A 89 7.65 -15.44 -48.60
CA ASN A 89 8.66 -16.46 -48.36
C ASN A 89 9.48 -16.16 -47.10
N GLU A 90 9.98 -14.92 -46.95
CA GLU A 90 10.69 -14.48 -45.75
C GLU A 90 9.80 -14.55 -44.49
N PHE A 91 8.50 -14.23 -44.63
CA PHE A 91 7.50 -14.41 -43.56
C PHE A 91 7.38 -15.87 -43.13
N ALA A 92 7.20 -16.79 -44.08
CA ALA A 92 7.10 -18.21 -43.80
C ALA A 92 8.40 -18.76 -43.16
N GLU A 93 9.56 -18.33 -43.65
CA GLU A 93 10.85 -18.70 -43.09
C GLU A 93 11.03 -18.17 -41.65
N TYR A 94 10.66 -16.92 -41.39
CA TYR A 94 10.68 -16.31 -40.06
C TYR A 94 9.73 -17.04 -39.08
N LYS A 95 8.49 -17.36 -39.50
CA LYS A 95 7.54 -18.13 -38.69
C LYS A 95 8.02 -19.57 -38.43
N ASN A 96 8.76 -20.19 -39.36
CA ASN A 96 9.40 -21.49 -39.13
C ASN A 96 10.54 -21.44 -38.09
N LYS A 97 11.26 -20.30 -38.00
CA LYS A 97 12.30 -20.03 -36.98
C LYS A 97 11.73 -19.64 -35.62
N PHE A 98 10.44 -19.33 -35.52
CA PHE A 98 9.81 -18.75 -34.33
C PHE A 98 9.91 -19.68 -33.09
N PRO A 99 10.20 -19.16 -31.88
CA PRO A 99 10.21 -19.96 -30.65
C PRO A 99 8.83 -20.49 -30.26
N LYS A 100 8.77 -21.60 -29.53
CA LYS A 100 7.57 -22.06 -28.82
C LYS A 100 7.45 -21.39 -27.44
N LEU A 101 6.24 -21.40 -26.87
CA LEU A 101 5.96 -20.91 -25.50
C LEU A 101 6.81 -21.65 -24.45
N PHE A 102 6.90 -22.98 -24.57
CA PHE A 102 7.57 -23.88 -23.63
C PHE A 102 9.03 -24.20 -23.98
N GLU A 103 9.62 -23.51 -24.96
CA GLU A 103 11.07 -23.51 -25.13
C GLU A 103 11.69 -22.57 -24.08
N PHE A 104 11.81 -23.09 -22.85
CA PHE A 104 12.30 -22.34 -21.69
C PHE A 104 13.81 -22.08 -21.70
N SER A 105 14.55 -22.66 -22.65
CA SER A 105 15.99 -22.48 -22.82
C SER A 105 16.33 -22.26 -24.30
N TYR A 106 17.38 -21.49 -24.55
CA TYR A 106 17.94 -21.33 -25.90
C TYR A 106 18.59 -22.63 -26.41
N VAL A 107 19.01 -23.54 -25.52
CA VAL A 107 19.53 -24.86 -25.89
C VAL A 107 18.40 -25.76 -26.41
N THR A 108 17.21 -25.70 -25.82
CA THR A 108 16.02 -26.44 -26.28
C THR A 108 15.65 -26.01 -27.70
N TYR A 109 15.61 -24.68 -27.91
CA TYR A 109 15.39 -24.07 -29.22
C TYR A 109 16.44 -24.50 -30.26
N ARG A 110 17.73 -24.41 -29.91
CA ARG A 110 18.83 -24.84 -30.79
C ARG A 110 18.71 -26.30 -31.20
N LYS A 111 18.27 -27.18 -30.29
CA LYS A 111 18.04 -28.61 -30.57
C LYS A 111 16.86 -28.84 -31.54
N ARG A 112 15.75 -28.09 -31.44
CA ARG A 112 14.68 -28.14 -32.46
C ARG A 112 15.13 -27.60 -33.82
N MET A 113 16.01 -26.60 -33.81
CA MET A 113 16.52 -25.93 -35.01
C MET A 113 17.79 -26.58 -35.58
N GLU A 114 18.17 -27.77 -35.12
CA GLU A 114 19.36 -28.48 -35.59
C GLU A 114 19.27 -28.72 -37.12
N ASN A 115 20.35 -28.37 -37.83
CA ASN A 115 20.44 -28.33 -39.31
C ASN A 115 19.51 -27.31 -40.01
N LYS A 116 19.07 -26.25 -39.32
CA LYS A 116 18.33 -25.11 -39.90
C LYS A 116 18.98 -23.78 -39.53
N ASP A 117 18.74 -22.74 -40.33
CA ASP A 117 19.04 -21.38 -39.91
C ASP A 117 18.12 -20.95 -38.75
N MET A 118 18.63 -20.18 -37.79
CA MET A 118 17.99 -19.96 -36.49
C MET A 118 18.32 -18.58 -35.91
N PHE A 119 17.46 -18.10 -35.01
CA PHE A 119 17.73 -16.88 -34.24
C PHE A 119 18.92 -17.08 -33.29
N THR A 120 19.68 -16.02 -33.06
CA THR A 120 20.67 -15.93 -31.98
C THR A 120 20.00 -15.98 -30.60
N LYS A 121 20.79 -16.14 -29.53
CA LYS A 121 20.29 -16.19 -28.14
C LYS A 121 19.59 -14.88 -27.75
N GLU A 122 20.17 -13.77 -28.19
CA GLU A 122 19.73 -12.40 -27.99
C GLU A 122 18.37 -12.15 -28.66
N GLU A 123 18.21 -12.60 -29.90
CA GLU A 123 16.99 -12.51 -30.70
C GLU A 123 15.90 -13.45 -30.17
N PHE A 124 16.24 -14.70 -29.82
CA PHE A 124 15.34 -15.67 -29.19
C PHE A 124 14.70 -15.11 -27.91
N MET A 125 15.49 -14.51 -27.02
CA MET A 125 14.98 -13.90 -25.79
C MET A 125 14.09 -12.69 -26.07
N ALA A 126 14.48 -11.83 -27.02
CA ALA A 126 13.67 -10.67 -27.42
C ALA A 126 12.32 -11.09 -28.01
N ILE A 127 12.31 -12.06 -28.92
CA ILE A 127 11.09 -12.60 -29.54
C ILE A 127 10.20 -13.27 -28.49
N ARG A 128 10.75 -14.05 -27.56
CA ARG A 128 9.95 -14.65 -26.47
C ARG A 128 9.30 -13.58 -25.60
N LYS A 129 10.09 -12.63 -25.06
CA LYS A 129 9.61 -11.57 -24.16
C LYS A 129 8.53 -10.67 -24.79
N ALA A 130 8.58 -10.51 -26.11
CA ALA A 130 7.63 -9.69 -26.88
C ALA A 130 6.36 -10.42 -27.36
N ASN A 131 6.27 -11.77 -27.26
CA ASN A 131 5.15 -12.54 -27.80
C ASN A 131 4.52 -13.54 -26.82
N PHE A 132 5.23 -13.97 -25.78
CA PHE A 132 4.71 -14.87 -24.77
C PHE A 132 4.54 -14.14 -23.44
N PRO A 133 3.33 -14.08 -22.86
CA PRO A 133 3.13 -13.51 -21.54
C PRO A 133 3.66 -14.47 -20.45
N LEU A 134 4.24 -13.92 -19.39
CA LEU A 134 4.81 -14.73 -18.30
C LEU A 134 3.71 -15.36 -17.41
N PRO A 135 3.97 -16.47 -16.69
CA PRO A 135 3.03 -17.04 -15.72
C PRO A 135 2.44 -16.04 -14.70
N ASP A 136 3.26 -15.13 -14.17
CA ASP A 136 2.87 -14.12 -13.16
C ASP A 136 2.45 -12.75 -13.73
N GLU A 137 2.31 -12.64 -15.05
CA GLU A 137 1.91 -11.41 -15.75
C GLU A 137 0.40 -11.41 -16.09
N ASN A 138 -0.33 -10.35 -15.69
CA ASN A 138 -1.70 -10.07 -16.13
C ASN A 138 -1.73 -9.17 -17.38
N TYR A 139 -2.90 -8.93 -17.98
CA TYR A 139 -2.96 -8.22 -19.27
C TYR A 139 -2.52 -6.74 -19.20
N GLU A 140 -2.85 -6.01 -18.13
CA GLU A 140 -2.40 -4.61 -17.99
C GLU A 140 -0.89 -4.52 -17.67
N GLN A 141 -0.32 -5.50 -16.97
CA GLN A 141 1.13 -5.66 -16.84
C GLN A 141 1.80 -5.98 -18.19
N HIS A 142 1.22 -6.90 -18.97
CA HIS A 142 1.71 -7.24 -20.31
C HIS A 142 1.70 -6.01 -21.23
N LYS A 143 0.58 -5.28 -21.25
CA LYS A 143 0.41 -4.04 -21.99
C LYS A 143 1.43 -2.99 -21.56
N SER A 144 1.55 -2.70 -20.26
CA SER A 144 2.58 -1.79 -19.72
C SER A 144 4.02 -2.21 -20.10
N LYS A 145 4.30 -3.52 -20.14
CA LYS A 145 5.58 -4.09 -20.58
C LYS A 145 5.82 -3.89 -22.09
N MET A 146 4.79 -4.02 -22.92
CA MET A 146 4.87 -3.82 -24.37
C MET A 146 4.93 -2.33 -24.74
N ASP A 147 4.15 -1.48 -24.07
CA ASP A 147 4.18 -0.02 -24.17
C ASP A 147 5.59 0.51 -23.81
N SER A 148 6.21 0.02 -22.74
CA SER A 148 7.59 0.37 -22.35
C SER A 148 8.69 -0.16 -23.28
N LEU A 149 8.33 -0.92 -24.32
CA LEU A 149 9.21 -1.37 -25.40
C LEU A 149 8.84 -0.74 -26.76
N ASP A 150 7.84 0.15 -26.82
CA ASP A 150 7.19 0.66 -28.03
C ASP A 150 6.75 -0.46 -29.00
N ILE A 151 6.11 -1.50 -28.46
CA ILE A 151 5.62 -2.66 -29.20
C ILE A 151 4.10 -2.78 -28.99
N ASP A 152 3.35 -3.05 -30.05
CA ASP A 152 1.91 -3.31 -29.91
C ASP A 152 1.68 -4.59 -29.08
N PRO A 153 0.92 -4.54 -27.98
CA PRO A 153 0.63 -5.73 -27.17
C PRO A 153 -0.11 -6.79 -27.99
N ILE A 154 0.01 -8.06 -27.57
CA ILE A 154 -0.78 -9.12 -28.20
C ILE A 154 -2.27 -8.89 -27.92
N PRO A 155 -3.19 -9.24 -28.84
CA PRO A 155 -4.63 -9.19 -28.61
C PRO A 155 -5.03 -9.96 -27.34
N TYR A 156 -6.02 -9.45 -26.60
CA TYR A 156 -6.42 -10.02 -25.30
C TYR A 156 -6.86 -11.49 -25.40
N ASP A 157 -7.55 -11.88 -26.47
CA ASP A 157 -7.90 -13.28 -26.75
C ASP A 157 -6.67 -14.19 -26.94
N VAL A 158 -5.61 -13.68 -27.58
CA VAL A 158 -4.34 -14.40 -27.76
C VAL A 158 -3.56 -14.45 -26.45
N PHE A 159 -3.64 -13.40 -25.62
CA PHE A 159 -3.12 -13.43 -24.26
C PHE A 159 -3.81 -14.51 -23.42
N CYS A 160 -5.15 -14.50 -23.33
CA CYS A 160 -5.94 -15.51 -22.60
C CYS A 160 -5.65 -16.92 -23.09
N PHE A 161 -5.46 -17.13 -24.41
CA PHE A 161 -5.04 -18.42 -24.94
C PHE A 161 -3.67 -18.87 -24.39
N LEU A 162 -2.64 -18.03 -24.51
CA LEU A 162 -1.28 -18.38 -24.10
C LEU A 162 -1.17 -18.59 -22.59
N LYS A 163 -1.92 -17.80 -21.80
CA LYS A 163 -2.10 -18.05 -20.36
C LYS A 163 -2.83 -19.37 -20.09
N GLY A 164 -3.89 -19.64 -20.86
CA GLY A 164 -4.64 -20.89 -20.88
C GLY A 164 -3.79 -22.13 -21.21
N LEU A 165 -2.66 -21.99 -21.91
CA LEU A 165 -1.74 -23.10 -22.20
C LEU A 165 -0.81 -23.50 -21.04
N TYR A 166 -0.60 -22.65 -20.03
CA TYR A 166 0.21 -23.04 -18.85
C TYR A 166 -0.46 -24.19 -18.08
N PRO A 167 0.31 -25.05 -17.37
CA PRO A 167 -0.25 -26.23 -16.71
C PRO A 167 -1.24 -25.86 -15.60
N ASP A 168 -2.26 -26.67 -15.39
CA ASP A 168 -2.85 -26.79 -14.06
C ASP A 168 -2.03 -27.81 -13.28
N LEU A 169 -1.59 -27.48 -12.06
CA LEU A 169 -0.75 -28.38 -11.25
C LEU A 169 -1.55 -29.56 -10.66
N PHE A 170 -2.87 -29.60 -10.86
CA PHE A 170 -3.77 -30.61 -10.32
C PHE A 170 -4.69 -31.23 -11.38
N GLU A 171 -4.40 -31.01 -12.67
CA GLU A 171 -5.12 -31.63 -13.80
C GLU A 171 -4.30 -32.75 -14.44
N LEU A 172 -4.72 -33.99 -14.20
CA LEU A 172 -4.06 -35.24 -14.61
C LEU A 172 -3.85 -35.43 -16.12
N ARG A 173 -4.45 -34.57 -16.95
CA ARG A 173 -4.42 -34.67 -18.41
C ARG A 173 -4.43 -33.28 -19.04
N TYR A 174 -3.24 -32.79 -19.39
CA TYR A 174 -3.08 -31.58 -20.22
C TYR A 174 -4.03 -31.57 -21.44
N SER A 175 -4.22 -32.73 -22.09
CA SER A 175 -5.12 -32.90 -23.24
C SER A 175 -6.62 -32.67 -22.96
N TYR A 176 -7.07 -32.76 -21.71
CA TYR A 176 -8.46 -32.41 -21.35
C TYR A 176 -8.62 -30.88 -21.31
N ARG A 177 -7.71 -30.16 -20.63
CA ARG A 177 -7.58 -28.70 -20.66
C ARG A 177 -7.58 -28.12 -22.07
N LEU A 178 -6.82 -28.73 -22.99
CA LEU A 178 -6.79 -28.31 -24.40
C LEU A 178 -8.19 -28.26 -25.01
N THR A 179 -9.04 -29.26 -24.71
CA THR A 179 -10.42 -29.33 -25.21
C THR A 179 -11.30 -28.21 -24.63
N LYS A 180 -11.02 -27.73 -23.41
CA LYS A 180 -11.71 -26.57 -22.83
C LYS A 180 -11.26 -25.27 -23.49
N VAL A 181 -9.95 -25.00 -23.55
CA VAL A 181 -9.36 -23.77 -24.11
C VAL A 181 -9.77 -23.61 -25.59
N TYR A 182 -9.73 -24.69 -26.37
CA TYR A 182 -10.18 -24.72 -27.77
C TYR A 182 -11.66 -24.30 -27.91
N ARG A 183 -12.56 -24.82 -27.06
CA ARG A 183 -13.99 -24.49 -27.06
C ARG A 183 -14.29 -23.05 -26.64
N GLU A 184 -13.42 -22.43 -25.86
CA GLU A 184 -13.59 -21.05 -25.41
C GLU A 184 -13.20 -20.06 -26.52
N ILE A 185 -12.17 -20.36 -27.32
CA ILE A 185 -11.82 -19.57 -28.51
C ILE A 185 -12.86 -19.65 -29.62
N GLN A 186 -13.43 -20.83 -29.88
CA GLN A 186 -14.48 -21.03 -30.89
C GLN A 186 -15.78 -20.24 -30.61
N ARG A 187 -15.90 -19.59 -29.45
CA ARG A 187 -17.06 -18.75 -29.07
C ARG A 187 -16.82 -17.25 -29.28
N VAL A 188 -15.59 -16.83 -29.54
CA VAL A 188 -15.27 -15.42 -29.81
C VAL A 188 -15.66 -15.12 -31.26
N ASN A 189 -16.57 -14.15 -31.45
CA ASN A 189 -17.02 -13.76 -32.78
C ASN A 189 -16.05 -12.73 -33.39
N TYR A 190 -15.14 -13.19 -34.25
CA TYR A 190 -14.09 -12.36 -34.86
C TYR A 190 -14.54 -11.52 -36.07
N LEU A 191 -15.86 -11.34 -36.28
CA LEU A 191 -16.41 -10.36 -37.22
C LEU A 191 -16.27 -8.93 -36.62
N ASP A 192 -15.03 -8.49 -36.47
CA ASP A 192 -14.65 -7.25 -35.78
C ASP A 192 -15.02 -6.01 -36.61
N ASP A 193 -15.89 -5.15 -36.07
CA ASP A 193 -16.31 -3.89 -36.70
C ASP A 193 -15.14 -2.94 -37.00
N LYS A 194 -13.98 -3.14 -36.34
CA LYS A 194 -12.71 -2.43 -36.58
C LYS A 194 -12.30 -2.36 -38.06
N PHE A 195 -12.58 -3.39 -38.86
CA PHE A 195 -12.16 -3.44 -40.26
C PHE A 195 -13.01 -2.58 -41.21
N LYS A 196 -14.29 -2.35 -40.88
CA LYS A 196 -15.22 -1.57 -41.72
C LYS A 196 -14.78 -0.11 -41.91
N LEU A 197 -14.00 0.42 -40.96
CA LEU A 197 -13.42 1.76 -40.99
C LEU A 197 -12.30 1.95 -42.04
N TYR A 198 -11.92 0.89 -42.77
CA TYR A 198 -10.81 0.87 -43.71
C TYR A 198 -11.14 0.21 -45.06
N GLU A 199 -12.41 -0.08 -45.36
CA GLU A 199 -12.85 -0.70 -46.62
C GLU A 199 -12.53 0.17 -47.87
N ASP A 200 -12.43 1.50 -47.71
CA ASP A 200 -12.08 2.45 -48.76
C ASP A 200 -10.64 2.28 -49.33
N TYR A 201 -9.79 1.51 -48.66
CA TYR A 201 -8.39 1.34 -49.04
C TYR A 201 -8.19 0.04 -49.83
N GLU A 202 -7.82 0.17 -51.11
CA GLU A 202 -7.86 -0.89 -52.12
C GLU A 202 -7.25 -2.22 -51.65
N ILE A 203 -5.99 -2.20 -51.18
CA ILE A 203 -5.24 -3.37 -50.67
C ILE A 203 -5.91 -4.02 -49.44
N VAL A 204 -6.51 -3.23 -48.55
CA VAL A 204 -7.22 -3.74 -47.38
C VAL A 204 -8.53 -4.39 -47.82
N SER A 205 -9.24 -3.77 -48.77
CA SER A 205 -10.45 -4.35 -49.35
C SER A 205 -10.16 -5.66 -50.10
N GLU A 206 -9.03 -5.76 -50.82
CA GLU A 206 -8.63 -7.00 -51.50
C GLU A 206 -8.30 -8.12 -50.52
N ILE A 207 -7.58 -7.81 -49.43
CA ILE A 207 -7.30 -8.77 -48.36
C ILE A 207 -8.60 -9.24 -47.71
N ILE A 208 -9.50 -8.32 -47.33
CA ILE A 208 -10.80 -8.65 -46.72
C ILE A 208 -11.72 -9.45 -47.67
N LYS A 209 -11.65 -9.22 -48.99
CA LYS A 209 -12.44 -9.95 -49.98
C LYS A 209 -11.93 -11.38 -50.24
N ARG A 210 -10.66 -11.68 -49.92
CA ARG A 210 -10.07 -13.03 -50.10
C ARG A 210 -9.94 -13.82 -48.79
N SER A 211 -9.94 -13.17 -47.62
CA SER A 211 -10.01 -13.86 -46.35
C SER A 211 -11.43 -14.36 -46.06
N ASN A 212 -11.54 -15.61 -45.62
CA ASN A 212 -12.79 -16.17 -45.10
C ASN A 212 -12.67 -16.21 -43.56
N PRO A 213 -13.46 -15.44 -42.80
CA PRO A 213 -13.32 -15.33 -41.34
C PRO A 213 -13.40 -16.67 -40.58
N TYR A 214 -14.08 -17.67 -41.14
CA TYR A 214 -14.12 -19.01 -40.53
C TYR A 214 -12.84 -19.81 -40.78
N LEU A 215 -12.26 -19.73 -41.98
CA LEU A 215 -10.97 -20.36 -42.26
C LEU A 215 -9.82 -19.65 -41.52
N GLU A 216 -9.85 -18.31 -41.44
CA GLU A 216 -8.88 -17.58 -40.62
C GLU A 216 -8.96 -17.95 -39.13
N LEU A 217 -10.16 -18.25 -38.60
CA LEU A 217 -10.31 -18.74 -37.23
C LEU A 217 -9.75 -20.16 -37.05
N GLU A 218 -10.01 -21.08 -37.99
CA GLU A 218 -9.44 -22.43 -37.94
C GLU A 218 -7.91 -22.41 -38.08
N GLU A 219 -7.36 -21.65 -39.05
CA GLU A 219 -5.92 -21.43 -39.19
C GLU A 219 -5.30 -20.76 -37.96
N LYS A 220 -5.99 -19.78 -37.35
CA LYS A 220 -5.56 -19.12 -36.12
C LYS A 220 -5.44 -20.11 -34.98
N VAL A 221 -6.45 -20.95 -34.81
CA VAL A 221 -6.43 -22.02 -33.80
C VAL A 221 -5.32 -23.01 -34.10
N GLU A 222 -5.19 -23.55 -35.34
CA GLU A 222 -4.09 -24.46 -35.68
C GLU A 222 -2.69 -23.87 -35.47
N ASN A 223 -2.50 -22.58 -35.78
CA ASN A 223 -1.24 -21.88 -35.58
C ASN A 223 -0.93 -21.77 -34.07
N LEU A 224 -1.91 -21.35 -33.27
CA LEU A 224 -1.82 -21.26 -31.82
C LEU A 224 -1.61 -22.63 -31.14
N LEU A 225 -2.25 -23.71 -31.62
CA LEU A 225 -2.06 -25.08 -31.12
C LEU A 225 -0.62 -25.59 -31.29
N LYS A 226 0.18 -25.06 -32.24
CA LYS A 226 1.61 -25.44 -32.41
C LYS A 226 2.49 -25.02 -31.22
N HIS A 227 2.02 -24.12 -30.37
CA HIS A 227 2.76 -23.64 -29.19
C HIS A 227 2.50 -24.47 -27.93
N MET A 228 1.64 -25.49 -27.97
CA MET A 228 1.31 -26.37 -26.84
C MET A 228 2.44 -27.34 -26.47
N MET A 229 2.44 -27.82 -25.23
CA MET A 229 3.26 -28.97 -24.82
C MET A 229 2.69 -30.28 -25.39
N ASN A 230 3.56 -31.12 -25.94
CA ASN A 230 3.31 -32.55 -26.08
C ASN A 230 3.49 -33.28 -24.74
N GLY A 231 3.08 -34.55 -24.65
CA GLY A 231 3.13 -35.31 -23.40
C GLY A 231 4.54 -35.50 -22.79
N GLN A 232 5.59 -35.50 -23.61
CA GLN A 232 6.98 -35.55 -23.13
C GLN A 232 7.43 -34.19 -22.58
N GLU A 233 7.12 -33.08 -23.29
CA GLU A 233 7.38 -31.70 -22.82
C GLU A 233 6.66 -31.44 -21.47
N PHE A 234 5.41 -31.89 -21.32
CA PHE A 234 4.65 -31.79 -20.05
C PHE A 234 5.25 -32.64 -18.92
N ASN A 235 5.63 -33.89 -19.20
CA ASN A 235 6.26 -34.77 -18.20
C ASN A 235 7.63 -34.23 -17.76
N GLN A 236 8.39 -33.60 -18.65
CA GLN A 236 9.62 -32.88 -18.31
C GLN A 236 9.31 -31.67 -17.43
N LEU A 237 8.37 -30.79 -17.82
CA LEU A 237 7.97 -29.64 -16.99
C LEU A 237 7.54 -30.08 -15.58
N THR A 238 6.78 -31.18 -15.45
CA THR A 238 6.35 -31.71 -14.15
C THR A 238 7.54 -32.23 -13.31
N LYS A 239 8.51 -32.92 -13.93
CA LYS A 239 9.75 -33.39 -13.27
C LYS A 239 10.62 -32.22 -12.77
N TYR A 240 10.60 -31.10 -13.47
CA TYR A 240 11.48 -29.94 -13.26
C TYR A 240 10.74 -28.67 -12.80
N PHE A 241 9.48 -28.79 -12.37
CA PHE A 241 8.72 -27.63 -11.91
C PHE A 241 9.41 -27.00 -10.68
N PRO A 242 9.38 -25.65 -10.54
CA PRO A 242 9.90 -25.00 -9.34
C PRO A 242 9.29 -25.59 -8.07
N LYS A 243 9.99 -25.49 -6.93
CA LYS A 243 9.47 -25.94 -5.63
C LYS A 243 9.46 -24.78 -4.64
N VAL A 244 8.50 -24.80 -3.71
CA VAL A 244 8.24 -23.71 -2.74
C VAL A 244 9.53 -23.14 -2.13
N PHE A 245 10.37 -23.99 -1.53
CA PHE A 245 11.61 -23.59 -0.86
C PHE A 245 12.89 -23.79 -1.69
N ARG A 246 12.80 -24.09 -2.99
CA ARG A 246 13.97 -24.28 -3.85
C ARG A 246 14.31 -22.98 -4.59
N PRO A 247 15.50 -22.39 -4.40
CA PRO A 247 15.96 -21.28 -5.22
C PRO A 247 16.49 -21.75 -6.59
N TYR A 248 16.67 -20.80 -7.50
CA TYR A 248 17.13 -21.07 -8.86
C TYR A 248 18.55 -21.69 -8.93
N SER A 249 19.45 -21.29 -8.01
CA SER A 249 20.80 -21.85 -7.86
C SER A 249 20.79 -23.38 -7.75
N ASP A 250 19.96 -23.88 -6.84
CA ASP A 250 19.91 -25.30 -6.47
C ASP A 250 19.24 -26.12 -7.56
N PHE A 251 18.29 -25.51 -8.27
CA PHE A 251 17.63 -26.08 -9.44
C PHE A 251 18.64 -26.32 -10.57
N VAL A 252 19.47 -25.32 -10.92
CA VAL A 252 20.53 -25.45 -11.92
C VAL A 252 21.63 -26.43 -11.46
N TYR A 253 22.05 -26.38 -10.20
CA TYR A 253 23.04 -27.30 -9.62
C TYR A 253 22.58 -28.77 -9.67
N LEU A 254 21.35 -29.06 -9.24
CA LEU A 254 20.79 -30.41 -9.27
C LEU A 254 20.61 -30.94 -10.69
N TRP A 255 20.31 -30.09 -11.67
CA TRP A 255 20.27 -30.48 -13.08
C TRP A 255 21.65 -30.91 -13.58
N ASN A 256 22.64 -30.03 -13.42
CA ASN A 256 23.99 -30.23 -13.94
C ASN A 256 24.62 -31.51 -13.39
N ILE A 257 24.42 -31.83 -12.11
CA ILE A 257 24.96 -33.05 -11.50
C ILE A 257 24.17 -34.33 -11.90
N ARG A 258 22.84 -34.27 -11.98
CA ARG A 258 22.01 -35.49 -12.10
C ARG A 258 21.73 -35.94 -13.52
N GLU A 259 21.68 -35.03 -14.48
CA GLU A 259 21.29 -35.35 -15.86
C GLU A 259 22.49 -35.31 -16.80
N LYS A 260 23.23 -34.19 -16.87
CA LYS A 260 24.30 -33.98 -17.86
C LYS A 260 25.42 -33.01 -17.39
N PRO A 261 26.50 -33.50 -16.77
CA PRO A 261 27.57 -32.63 -16.22
C PRO A 261 28.48 -31.93 -17.25
N ASN A 262 28.35 -32.25 -18.55
CA ASN A 262 29.24 -31.74 -19.61
C ASN A 262 28.49 -31.10 -20.82
N GLU A 263 27.18 -30.83 -20.73
CA GLU A 263 26.44 -30.12 -21.79
C GLU A 263 26.09 -28.68 -21.37
N GLU A 264 25.85 -27.81 -22.36
CA GLU A 264 25.33 -26.46 -22.11
C GLU A 264 23.94 -26.56 -21.44
N SER A 265 23.74 -25.76 -20.38
CA SER A 265 22.61 -25.90 -19.46
C SER A 265 21.26 -25.70 -20.16
N ASP A 266 20.56 -26.81 -20.42
CA ASP A 266 19.27 -26.86 -21.11
C ASP A 266 18.08 -26.68 -20.15
N VAL A 267 18.24 -25.73 -19.22
CA VAL A 267 17.36 -25.52 -18.07
C VAL A 267 16.45 -24.33 -18.32
N MET A 268 15.25 -24.36 -17.73
CA MET A 268 14.34 -23.22 -17.70
C MET A 268 15.06 -21.95 -17.18
N ASP A 269 14.90 -20.84 -17.89
CA ASP A 269 15.51 -19.57 -17.53
C ASP A 269 15.00 -18.98 -16.18
N GLU A 270 15.79 -18.10 -15.55
CA GLU A 270 15.52 -17.56 -14.21
C GLU A 270 14.28 -16.65 -14.16
N GLU A 271 13.99 -15.91 -15.24
CA GLU A 271 12.80 -15.05 -15.34
C GLU A 271 11.53 -15.93 -15.32
N MET A 272 11.53 -17.02 -16.10
CA MET A 272 10.46 -18.01 -16.14
C MET A 272 10.34 -18.83 -14.85
N PHE A 273 11.45 -19.27 -14.25
CA PHE A 273 11.45 -20.03 -12.99
C PHE A 273 10.82 -19.22 -11.84
N ASN A 274 11.25 -17.97 -11.67
CA ASN A 274 10.71 -17.08 -10.64
C ASN A 274 9.26 -16.68 -10.94
N SER A 275 8.90 -16.49 -12.21
CA SER A 275 7.52 -16.26 -12.62
C SER A 275 6.60 -17.45 -12.26
N PHE A 276 7.01 -18.68 -12.54
CA PHE A 276 6.27 -19.88 -12.11
C PHE A 276 6.12 -19.96 -10.59
N LYS A 277 7.18 -19.65 -9.80
CA LYS A 277 7.06 -19.58 -8.33
C LYS A 277 6.00 -18.57 -7.91
N LYS A 278 6.10 -17.33 -8.40
CA LYS A 278 5.25 -16.18 -8.03
C LYS A 278 3.80 -16.34 -8.50
N ALA A 279 3.57 -17.04 -9.60
CA ALA A 279 2.23 -17.39 -10.06
C ALA A 279 1.60 -18.49 -9.20
N TYR A 280 2.22 -19.68 -9.11
CA TYR A 280 1.52 -20.86 -8.61
C TYR A 280 1.56 -21.03 -7.08
N PHE A 281 2.59 -20.56 -6.40
CA PHE A 281 2.67 -20.68 -4.96
C PHE A 281 1.93 -19.53 -4.25
N VAL A 282 1.31 -19.86 -3.11
CA VAL A 282 0.64 -18.89 -2.25
C VAL A 282 1.69 -18.19 -1.40
N SER A 283 1.77 -16.86 -1.43
CA SER A 283 2.70 -16.14 -0.54
C SER A 283 2.27 -16.30 0.92
N ILE A 284 3.19 -16.30 1.88
CA ILE A 284 2.83 -16.58 3.27
C ILE A 284 1.91 -15.50 3.90
N ASN A 285 2.04 -14.25 3.46
CA ASN A 285 1.21 -13.11 3.87
C ASN A 285 -0.12 -12.97 3.08
N GLU A 286 -0.44 -13.90 2.19
CA GLU A 286 -1.60 -13.85 1.31
C GLU A 286 -2.77 -14.71 1.83
N THR A 287 -3.98 -14.14 1.95
CA THR A 287 -5.21 -14.90 2.27
C THR A 287 -5.70 -15.70 1.05
N TYR A 288 -6.65 -16.62 1.28
CA TYR A 288 -7.24 -17.37 0.15
C TYR A 288 -7.89 -16.46 -0.91
N MET A 289 -8.54 -15.38 -0.48
CA MET A 289 -9.27 -14.50 -1.40
C MET A 289 -8.32 -13.63 -2.23
N GLU A 290 -7.22 -13.16 -1.66
CA GLU A 290 -6.17 -12.46 -2.40
C GLU A 290 -5.50 -13.40 -3.41
N TYR A 291 -5.12 -14.61 -2.99
CA TYR A 291 -4.59 -15.65 -3.87
C TYR A 291 -5.55 -15.98 -5.03
N LYS A 292 -6.84 -16.21 -4.73
CA LYS A 292 -7.85 -16.49 -5.75
C LYS A 292 -7.98 -15.33 -6.73
N THR A 293 -8.08 -14.10 -6.24
CA THR A 293 -8.19 -12.88 -7.06
C THR A 293 -6.95 -12.71 -7.95
N ARG A 294 -5.76 -12.98 -7.42
CA ARG A 294 -4.50 -12.97 -8.18
C ARG A 294 -4.52 -14.01 -9.29
N MET A 295 -4.86 -15.27 -9.00
CA MET A 295 -4.93 -16.34 -10.00
C MET A 295 -5.97 -16.03 -11.10
N GLU A 296 -7.16 -15.52 -10.72
CA GLU A 296 -8.18 -15.07 -11.67
C GLU A 296 -7.67 -13.91 -12.54
N SER A 297 -6.98 -12.92 -11.97
CA SER A 297 -6.34 -11.83 -12.75
C SER A 297 -5.21 -12.29 -13.67
N LEU A 298 -4.65 -13.48 -13.41
CA LEU A 298 -3.61 -14.12 -14.22
C LEU A 298 -4.20 -15.10 -15.26
N GLU A 299 -5.52 -15.22 -15.40
CA GLU A 299 -6.16 -16.22 -16.28
C GLU A 299 -5.74 -17.68 -15.91
N LEU A 300 -5.48 -17.94 -14.62
CA LEU A 300 -5.04 -19.24 -14.08
C LEU A 300 -6.05 -19.83 -13.07
N THR A 301 -6.08 -21.16 -12.97
CA THR A 301 -6.92 -21.86 -11.98
C THR A 301 -6.37 -21.69 -10.56
N ALA A 302 -7.15 -21.08 -9.66
CA ALA A 302 -6.83 -21.10 -8.23
C ALA A 302 -7.08 -22.50 -7.63
N VAL A 303 -6.18 -22.98 -6.75
CA VAL A 303 -6.44 -24.20 -5.97
C VAL A 303 -7.66 -24.03 -5.05
N PRO A 304 -8.44 -25.07 -4.75
CA PRO A 304 -9.51 -25.00 -3.75
C PRO A 304 -9.05 -24.58 -2.35
N SER A 305 -9.84 -23.75 -1.66
CA SER A 305 -9.50 -23.14 -0.35
C SER A 305 -9.00 -24.10 0.74
N LYS A 306 -9.52 -25.34 0.78
CA LYS A 306 -9.08 -26.40 1.69
C LYS A 306 -7.57 -26.69 1.65
N PHE A 307 -6.91 -26.49 0.50
CA PHE A 307 -5.47 -26.72 0.38
C PHE A 307 -4.64 -25.66 1.12
N LEU A 308 -5.18 -24.44 1.35
CA LEU A 308 -4.41 -23.32 1.90
C LEU A 308 -3.72 -23.64 3.23
N ARG A 309 -4.44 -24.20 4.20
CA ARG A 309 -3.87 -24.46 5.53
C ARG A 309 -2.73 -25.48 5.48
N TYR A 310 -2.81 -26.47 4.59
CA TYR A 310 -1.70 -27.39 4.34
C TYR A 310 -0.53 -26.68 3.64
N PHE A 311 -0.81 -25.89 2.60
CA PHE A 311 0.20 -25.12 1.86
C PHE A 311 0.93 -24.07 2.72
N LYS A 312 0.30 -23.58 3.80
CA LYS A 312 0.94 -22.75 4.82
C LYS A 312 1.70 -23.59 5.87
N SER A 313 1.19 -24.77 6.24
CA SER A 313 1.77 -25.61 7.30
C SER A 313 3.19 -26.11 7.04
N ILE A 314 3.60 -26.18 5.76
CA ILE A 314 4.98 -26.55 5.38
C ILE A 314 6.03 -25.51 5.75
N TYR A 315 5.66 -24.26 6.08
CA TYR A 315 6.59 -23.24 6.57
C TYR A 315 6.93 -23.50 8.06
N PRO A 316 8.21 -23.66 8.43
CA PRO A 316 8.65 -23.80 9.82
C PRO A 316 8.24 -22.64 10.74
N ASP A 317 7.68 -22.97 11.92
CA ASP A 317 7.47 -21.98 12.99
C ASP A 317 8.75 -21.78 13.81
N LEU A 318 9.01 -20.56 14.28
CA LEU A 318 10.22 -20.17 15.02
C LEU A 318 10.50 -20.91 16.34
N ILE A 319 9.48 -21.50 16.97
CA ILE A 319 9.57 -22.03 18.36
C ILE A 319 9.67 -23.56 18.39
N ASN A 320 9.27 -24.23 17.31
CA ASN A 320 9.04 -25.66 17.30
C ASN A 320 10.31 -26.47 16.99
N THR A 321 10.39 -27.69 17.51
CA THR A 321 11.39 -28.68 17.06
C THR A 321 11.01 -29.23 15.69
N HIS A 322 11.99 -29.73 14.93
CA HIS A 322 11.72 -30.40 13.64
C HIS A 322 10.68 -31.52 13.77
N GLN A 323 10.76 -32.32 14.84
CA GLN A 323 9.81 -33.40 15.13
C GLN A 323 8.37 -32.88 15.31
N TYR A 324 8.17 -31.78 16.05
CA TYR A 324 6.85 -31.19 16.24
C TYR A 324 6.32 -30.59 14.93
N TYR A 325 7.16 -29.84 14.20
CA TYR A 325 6.83 -29.29 12.88
C TYR A 325 6.41 -30.39 11.90
N PHE A 326 7.15 -31.50 11.84
CA PHE A 326 6.86 -32.63 10.96
C PHE A 326 5.51 -33.27 11.31
N ALA A 327 5.29 -33.59 12.60
CA ALA A 327 4.03 -34.16 13.08
C ALA A 327 2.82 -33.24 12.85
N LYS A 328 2.99 -31.92 13.05
CA LYS A 328 2.00 -30.89 12.72
C LYS A 328 1.68 -30.88 11.22
N THR A 329 2.70 -30.88 10.36
CA THR A 329 2.52 -30.82 8.89
C THR A 329 1.81 -32.06 8.36
N GLU A 330 2.17 -33.26 8.83
CA GLU A 330 1.47 -34.50 8.46
C GLU A 330 0.04 -34.58 9.05
N LEU A 331 -0.24 -33.95 10.20
CA LEU A 331 -1.61 -33.79 10.70
C LEU A 331 -2.44 -32.88 9.79
N TYR A 332 -1.89 -31.75 9.35
CA TYR A 332 -2.57 -30.85 8.40
C TYR A 332 -2.86 -31.54 7.06
N LYS A 333 -1.90 -32.28 6.54
CA LYS A 333 -2.06 -33.17 5.38
C LYS A 333 -3.21 -34.17 5.58
N ALA A 334 -3.19 -34.90 6.69
CA ALA A 334 -4.18 -35.92 7.00
C ALA A 334 -5.59 -35.34 7.22
N VAL A 335 -5.73 -34.14 7.77
CA VAL A 335 -7.03 -33.50 8.03
C VAL A 335 -7.59 -32.82 6.78
N GLU A 336 -6.81 -31.97 6.12
CA GLU A 336 -7.30 -31.13 5.01
C GLU A 336 -7.40 -31.93 3.69
N LEU A 337 -6.52 -32.93 3.50
CA LEU A 337 -6.49 -33.74 2.28
C LEU A 337 -7.28 -35.06 2.39
N ARG A 338 -8.03 -35.30 3.48
CA ARG A 338 -8.72 -36.57 3.76
C ARG A 338 -9.69 -37.09 2.69
N TYR A 339 -10.17 -36.21 1.81
CA TYR A 339 -11.05 -36.54 0.68
C TYR A 339 -10.39 -36.24 -0.69
N ILE A 340 -9.06 -36.18 -0.74
CA ILE A 340 -8.27 -36.01 -1.96
C ILE A 340 -7.79 -37.38 -2.44
N GLN A 341 -7.77 -37.59 -3.76
CA GLN A 341 -7.29 -38.83 -4.35
C GLN A 341 -5.76 -38.94 -4.14
N SER A 342 -5.29 -40.13 -3.75
CA SER A 342 -3.93 -40.32 -3.24
C SER A 342 -2.79 -40.03 -4.24
N HIS A 343 -3.08 -39.89 -5.53
CA HIS A 343 -2.11 -39.44 -6.53
C HIS A 343 -2.00 -37.90 -6.56
N LEU A 344 -3.10 -37.15 -6.44
CA LEU A 344 -3.08 -35.68 -6.31
C LEU A 344 -2.25 -35.25 -5.08
N THR A 345 -2.34 -36.00 -3.98
CA THR A 345 -1.48 -35.77 -2.79
C THR A 345 0.01 -35.94 -3.12
N LYS A 346 0.38 -36.91 -3.95
CA LYS A 346 1.77 -37.12 -4.39
C LYS A 346 2.24 -36.06 -5.39
N GLU A 347 1.34 -35.50 -6.18
CA GLU A 347 1.62 -34.39 -7.11
C GLU A 347 1.88 -33.09 -6.33
N ILE A 348 1.07 -32.83 -5.30
CA ILE A 348 1.28 -31.77 -4.30
C ILE A 348 2.66 -31.91 -3.61
N GLU A 349 3.02 -33.11 -3.14
CA GLU A 349 4.34 -33.38 -2.57
C GLU A 349 5.48 -33.20 -3.61
N GLN A 350 5.25 -33.57 -4.88
CA GLN A 350 6.23 -33.41 -5.95
C GLN A 350 6.56 -31.94 -6.25
N ILE A 351 5.58 -31.01 -6.23
CA ILE A 351 5.86 -29.56 -6.34
C ILE A 351 6.43 -28.93 -5.06
N GLY A 352 6.70 -29.73 -4.02
CA GLY A 352 7.40 -29.31 -2.82
C GLY A 352 6.52 -28.91 -1.63
N TYR A 353 5.20 -29.17 -1.70
CA TYR A 353 4.35 -29.14 -0.52
C TYR A 353 4.52 -30.43 0.28
N SER A 354 5.66 -30.53 0.98
CA SER A 354 6.05 -31.64 1.84
C SER A 354 6.82 -31.10 3.06
N PRO A 355 6.82 -31.77 4.22
CA PRO A 355 7.65 -31.37 5.35
C PRO A 355 9.14 -31.31 4.95
N LEU A 356 9.86 -30.27 5.40
CA LEU A 356 11.32 -30.17 5.23
C LEU A 356 12.06 -31.31 5.92
N SER A 357 13.23 -31.71 5.38
CA SER A 357 14.14 -32.61 6.09
C SER A 357 14.72 -31.92 7.34
N SER A 358 15.29 -32.68 8.27
CA SER A 358 15.90 -32.11 9.49
C SER A 358 17.03 -31.12 9.17
N ASN A 359 17.79 -31.36 8.10
CA ASN A 359 18.83 -30.45 7.61
C ASN A 359 18.24 -29.16 7.03
N ASP A 360 17.26 -29.29 6.13
CA ASP A 360 16.64 -28.13 5.47
C ASP A 360 15.85 -27.28 6.47
N TYR A 361 15.21 -27.92 7.46
CA TYR A 361 14.59 -27.26 8.60
C TYR A 361 15.60 -26.47 9.42
N SER A 362 16.75 -27.07 9.73
CA SER A 362 17.81 -26.40 10.50
C SER A 362 18.40 -25.20 9.74
N ASN A 363 18.56 -25.31 8.42
CA ASN A 363 18.98 -24.20 7.55
C ASN A 363 17.91 -23.09 7.47
N PHE A 364 16.64 -23.45 7.26
CA PHE A 364 15.52 -22.51 7.26
C PHE A 364 15.43 -21.77 8.60
N GLN A 365 15.58 -22.49 9.72
CA GLN A 365 15.66 -21.87 11.04
C GLN A 365 16.86 -20.95 11.17
N LYS A 366 18.09 -21.36 10.80
CA LYS A 366 19.31 -20.52 10.86
C LYS A 366 19.09 -19.15 10.21
N TYR A 367 18.44 -19.13 9.04
CA TYR A 367 18.23 -17.93 8.24
C TYR A 367 16.84 -17.29 8.34
N PHE A 368 15.98 -17.72 9.28
CA PHE A 368 14.65 -17.13 9.44
C PHE A 368 14.75 -15.60 9.63
N PRO A 369 14.11 -14.78 8.77
CA PRO A 369 14.20 -13.31 8.81
C PRO A 369 13.87 -12.74 10.19
N ARG A 370 14.79 -11.99 10.82
CA ARG A 370 14.47 -11.24 12.04
C ARG A 370 13.66 -9.98 11.70
N ILE A 371 12.85 -9.51 12.65
CA ILE A 371 12.10 -8.23 12.59
C ILE A 371 12.97 -7.09 12.04
N PHE A 372 14.18 -6.94 12.60
CA PHE A 372 15.09 -5.84 12.29
C PHE A 372 16.13 -6.17 11.22
N ASP A 373 16.00 -7.27 10.47
CA ASP A 373 16.89 -7.54 9.34
C ASP A 373 16.34 -6.99 8.02
N SER A 374 17.26 -6.55 7.15
CA SER A 374 16.98 -6.25 5.75
C SER A 374 17.52 -7.36 4.85
N HIS A 375 16.82 -7.60 3.74
CA HIS A 375 17.20 -8.63 2.76
C HIS A 375 18.63 -8.42 2.22
N THR A 376 19.07 -7.17 2.06
CA THR A 376 20.45 -6.85 1.65
C THR A 376 21.51 -7.34 2.64
N ASN A 377 21.26 -7.23 3.95
CA ASN A 377 22.19 -7.73 4.97
C ASN A 377 22.17 -9.26 5.03
N TYR A 378 21.00 -9.89 4.90
CA TYR A 378 20.86 -11.34 4.76
C TYR A 378 21.68 -11.87 3.58
N LEU A 379 21.45 -11.34 2.36
CA LEU A 379 22.21 -11.70 1.16
C LEU A 379 23.73 -11.54 1.37
N LYS A 380 24.15 -10.41 1.94
CA LYS A 380 25.56 -10.14 2.21
C LYS A 380 26.18 -11.20 3.12
N VAL A 381 25.53 -11.54 4.23
CA VAL A 381 26.03 -12.55 5.19
C VAL A 381 26.11 -13.93 4.52
N THR A 382 25.08 -14.36 3.81
CA THR A 382 25.09 -15.66 3.10
C THR A 382 26.18 -15.72 2.02
N ILE A 383 26.41 -14.63 1.28
CA ILE A 383 27.52 -14.54 0.30
C ILE A 383 28.88 -14.59 1.02
N GLU A 384 29.06 -13.86 2.12
CA GLU A 384 30.32 -13.85 2.88
C GLU A 384 30.58 -15.19 3.61
N GLU A 385 29.56 -15.95 4.01
CA GLU A 385 29.70 -17.33 4.49
C GLU A 385 30.09 -18.27 3.33
N ASN A 386 29.42 -18.20 2.18
CA ASN A 386 29.75 -19.01 1.00
C ASN A 386 31.16 -18.71 0.42
N GLU A 387 31.64 -17.46 0.47
CA GLU A 387 33.00 -17.11 0.08
C GLU A 387 34.08 -17.65 1.03
N ARG A 388 33.71 -17.99 2.28
CA ARG A 388 34.58 -18.66 3.27
C ARG A 388 34.55 -20.18 3.10
N ASN A 389 33.36 -20.77 2.93
CA ASN A 389 33.15 -22.23 2.92
C ASN A 389 33.31 -22.86 1.51
N LYS A 390 34.29 -22.40 0.73
CA LYS A 390 34.51 -22.78 -0.69
C LYS A 390 34.75 -24.27 -0.98
N ASN A 391 34.93 -25.09 0.06
CA ASN A 391 35.19 -26.54 -0.02
C ASN A 391 34.05 -27.39 0.58
N GLU A 392 32.94 -26.76 1.00
CA GLU A 392 31.75 -27.41 1.57
C GLU A 392 30.52 -27.16 0.68
N ASP A 393 29.38 -27.76 1.02
CA ASP A 393 28.12 -27.50 0.31
C ASP A 393 27.73 -26.01 0.42
N LEU A 394 27.64 -25.33 -0.73
CA LEU A 394 27.26 -23.90 -0.79
C LEU A 394 25.88 -23.69 -0.16
N MET A 395 25.79 -22.74 0.77
CA MET A 395 24.56 -22.46 1.48
C MET A 395 23.56 -21.74 0.56
N PRO A 396 22.33 -22.27 0.37
CA PRO A 396 21.37 -21.71 -0.57
C PRO A 396 20.84 -20.36 -0.09
N ILE A 397 20.57 -19.47 -1.04
CA ILE A 397 19.80 -18.24 -0.78
C ILE A 397 18.32 -18.66 -0.76
N ILE A 398 17.82 -18.96 0.44
CA ILE A 398 16.49 -19.56 0.65
C ILE A 398 15.35 -18.59 0.29
N PHE A 399 15.55 -17.29 0.51
CA PHE A 399 14.51 -16.27 0.36
C PHE A 399 14.90 -15.19 -0.64
N ASN A 400 14.03 -14.91 -1.61
CA ASN A 400 14.04 -13.65 -2.35
C ASN A 400 13.52 -12.48 -1.48
N HIS A 401 13.57 -11.26 -1.99
CA HIS A 401 13.18 -10.04 -1.26
C HIS A 401 11.72 -10.08 -0.77
N ASP A 402 10.81 -10.50 -1.64
CA ASP A 402 9.37 -10.47 -1.38
C ASP A 402 8.96 -11.60 -0.44
N GLU A 403 9.60 -12.78 -0.56
CA GLU A 403 9.47 -13.88 0.40
C GLU A 403 9.96 -13.45 1.80
N PHE A 404 11.08 -12.74 1.87
CA PHE A 404 11.66 -12.25 3.12
C PHE A 404 10.73 -11.24 3.83
N ASP A 405 10.23 -10.22 3.14
CA ASP A 405 9.31 -9.23 3.74
C ASP A 405 7.90 -9.81 4.00
N SER A 406 7.46 -10.79 3.20
CA SER A 406 6.23 -11.54 3.44
C SER A 406 6.30 -12.38 4.71
N ILE A 407 7.43 -13.04 4.98
CA ILE A 407 7.67 -13.76 6.23
C ILE A 407 7.64 -12.79 7.43
N LYS A 408 8.34 -11.64 7.34
CA LYS A 408 8.31 -10.60 8.38
C LYS A 408 6.88 -10.12 8.67
N THR A 409 6.14 -9.78 7.62
CA THR A 409 4.77 -9.24 7.70
C THR A 409 3.71 -10.26 8.13
N ALA A 410 3.92 -11.55 7.83
CA ALA A 410 3.01 -12.63 8.21
C ALA A 410 3.23 -13.06 9.67
N TYR A 411 4.38 -13.66 9.98
CA TYR A 411 4.57 -14.43 11.23
C TYR A 411 4.61 -13.56 12.48
N TYR A 412 5.27 -12.40 12.43
CA TYR A 412 5.46 -11.60 13.63
C TYR A 412 4.15 -10.93 14.06
N PRO A 413 3.86 -10.91 15.37
CA PRO A 413 2.88 -10.00 15.94
C PRO A 413 3.21 -8.55 15.59
N ARG A 414 2.21 -7.79 15.14
CA ARG A 414 2.30 -6.35 14.92
C ARG A 414 2.41 -5.62 16.26
N LEU A 415 3.05 -4.45 16.27
CA LEU A 415 3.13 -3.64 17.48
C LEU A 415 1.75 -3.02 17.81
N SER A 416 0.91 -2.72 16.80
CA SER A 416 -0.44 -2.15 17.01
C SER A 416 -1.56 -3.16 17.29
N GLU A 417 -1.32 -4.48 17.19
CA GLU A 417 -2.38 -5.48 17.36
C GLU A 417 -2.42 -6.13 18.76
N ASN A 418 -3.62 -6.53 19.20
CA ASN A 418 -3.83 -7.33 20.40
C ASN A 418 -3.93 -8.84 20.04
N TYR A 419 -4.01 -9.71 21.05
CA TYR A 419 -3.99 -11.16 20.82
C TYR A 419 -5.15 -11.67 19.94
N ASP A 420 -6.35 -11.11 20.08
CA ASP A 420 -7.53 -11.55 19.31
C ASP A 420 -7.49 -11.07 17.85
N SER A 421 -7.00 -9.85 17.59
CA SER A 421 -6.77 -9.35 16.23
C SER A 421 -5.61 -10.09 15.53
N TYR A 422 -4.52 -10.37 16.24
CA TYR A 422 -3.47 -11.29 15.79
C TYR A 422 -4.02 -12.67 15.42
N LYS A 423 -4.82 -13.27 16.32
CA LYS A 423 -5.44 -14.58 16.11
C LYS A 423 -6.38 -14.58 14.91
N ALA A 424 -7.19 -13.54 14.73
CA ALA A 424 -8.04 -13.38 13.55
C ALA A 424 -7.20 -13.30 12.25
N ARG A 425 -6.13 -12.50 12.27
CA ARG A 425 -5.17 -12.36 11.15
C ARG A 425 -4.49 -13.68 10.80
N MET A 426 -4.04 -14.46 11.78
CA MET A 426 -3.45 -15.78 11.55
C MET A 426 -4.47 -16.74 10.94
N ILE A 427 -5.71 -16.77 11.45
CA ILE A 427 -6.78 -17.62 10.92
C ILE A 427 -7.13 -17.25 9.47
N SER A 428 -7.24 -15.95 9.13
CA SER A 428 -7.54 -15.52 7.75
C SER A 428 -6.41 -15.84 6.76
N LEU A 429 -5.16 -15.82 7.22
CA LEU A 429 -3.98 -16.23 6.44
C LEU A 429 -3.81 -17.76 6.34
N GLY A 430 -4.64 -18.54 7.05
CA GLY A 430 -4.49 -20.00 7.13
C GLY A 430 -3.27 -20.47 7.95
N LEU A 431 -2.68 -19.57 8.74
CA LEU A 431 -1.48 -19.78 9.55
C LEU A 431 -1.81 -20.35 10.93
N TRP A 432 -0.75 -20.74 11.65
CA TRP A 432 -0.85 -21.17 13.04
C TRP A 432 -0.91 -19.97 14.00
N VAL A 433 -1.78 -20.05 15.00
CA VAL A 433 -1.89 -19.04 16.06
C VAL A 433 -0.86 -19.39 17.16
N LEU A 434 0.10 -18.50 17.40
CA LEU A 434 0.99 -18.61 18.57
C LEU A 434 0.20 -18.54 19.87
N GLU A 435 0.65 -19.24 20.92
CA GLU A 435 0.08 -19.08 22.26
C GLU A 435 0.31 -17.66 22.80
N ASN A 436 -0.58 -17.17 23.67
CA ASN A 436 -0.52 -15.82 24.25
C ASN A 436 0.83 -15.49 24.91
N ASN A 437 1.51 -16.47 25.51
CA ASN A 437 2.86 -16.28 26.07
C ASN A 437 3.89 -15.98 24.98
N ALA A 438 3.93 -16.80 23.92
CA ALA A 438 4.82 -16.59 22.78
C ALA A 438 4.51 -15.29 22.01
N PHE A 439 3.22 -14.95 21.87
CA PHE A 439 2.79 -13.65 21.34
C PHE A 439 3.38 -12.50 22.16
N ARG A 440 3.24 -12.52 23.51
CA ARG A 440 3.82 -11.51 24.41
C ARG A 440 5.33 -11.43 24.31
N SER A 441 6.03 -12.57 24.23
CA SER A 441 7.48 -12.58 23.99
C SER A 441 7.87 -11.87 22.69
N PHE A 442 7.16 -12.11 21.57
CA PHE A 442 7.45 -11.37 20.33
C PHE A 442 7.07 -9.89 20.43
N LYS A 443 6.01 -9.52 21.14
CA LYS A 443 5.68 -8.11 21.43
C LYS A 443 6.79 -7.42 22.21
N ALA A 444 7.51 -8.14 23.09
CA ALA A 444 8.65 -7.63 23.85
C ALA A 444 9.96 -7.52 23.03
N VAL A 445 10.01 -8.06 21.80
CA VAL A 445 11.16 -7.87 20.90
C VAL A 445 11.22 -6.42 20.37
N TYR A 446 10.08 -5.75 20.23
CA TYR A 446 10.03 -4.35 19.80
C TYR A 446 10.58 -3.41 20.89
N PRO A 447 11.55 -2.53 20.57
CA PRO A 447 12.07 -1.57 21.53
C PRO A 447 11.00 -0.54 21.91
N ASN A 448 10.86 -0.31 23.22
CA ASN A 448 9.83 0.53 23.80
C ASN A 448 10.44 1.88 24.24
N PRO A 449 9.76 3.02 24.04
CA PRO A 449 10.32 4.33 24.41
C PRO A 449 10.55 4.52 25.92
N THR A 450 10.01 3.63 26.77
CA THR A 450 10.28 3.59 28.21
C THR A 450 11.51 2.76 28.60
N THR A 451 12.17 2.10 27.64
CA THR A 451 13.45 1.37 27.80
C THR A 451 14.50 1.72 26.72
N SER A 452 14.14 2.52 25.71
CA SER A 452 15.04 2.96 24.62
C SER A 452 16.23 3.81 25.08
N GLU A 453 16.23 4.30 26.32
CA GLU A 453 17.32 5.07 26.92
C GLU A 453 18.49 4.16 27.37
N ALA A 454 18.32 2.82 27.49
CA ALA A 454 19.40 1.89 27.84
C ALA A 454 19.16 0.43 27.39
N TYR A 455 20.10 -0.14 26.61
CA TYR A 455 20.03 -1.53 26.11
C TYR A 455 19.82 -2.58 27.20
N ALA A 456 20.48 -2.42 28.36
CA ALA A 456 20.35 -3.33 29.49
C ALA A 456 18.90 -3.45 30.00
N GLU A 457 18.14 -2.34 30.01
CA GLU A 457 16.75 -2.33 30.46
C GLU A 457 15.82 -2.98 29.42
N TYR A 458 16.01 -2.68 28.13
CA TYR A 458 15.31 -3.36 27.02
C TYR A 458 15.50 -4.88 27.12
N ARG A 459 16.77 -5.31 27.25
CA ARG A 459 17.12 -6.72 27.38
C ARG A 459 16.50 -7.37 28.62
N THR A 460 16.55 -6.73 29.79
CA THR A 460 15.94 -7.26 31.02
C THR A 460 14.42 -7.41 30.88
N VAL A 461 13.72 -6.45 30.25
CA VAL A 461 12.27 -6.54 30.04
C VAL A 461 11.91 -7.70 29.10
N PHE A 462 12.66 -7.91 28.02
CA PHE A 462 12.50 -9.09 27.16
C PHE A 462 12.75 -10.39 27.94
N GLU A 463 13.89 -10.50 28.64
CA GLU A 463 14.27 -11.69 29.40
C GLU A 463 13.25 -12.03 30.52
N MET A 464 12.64 -11.03 31.16
CA MET A 464 11.57 -11.23 32.16
C MET A 464 10.26 -11.77 31.56
N ILE A 465 9.92 -11.40 30.33
CA ILE A 465 8.72 -11.88 29.65
C ILE A 465 8.95 -13.29 29.10
N ASP A 466 10.11 -13.53 28.49
CA ASP A 466 10.38 -14.77 27.76
C ASP A 466 10.77 -15.97 28.65
N ASN A 467 11.51 -15.76 29.75
CA ASN A 467 12.03 -16.85 30.58
C ASN A 467 11.03 -17.45 31.59
N ASN A 468 9.72 -17.19 31.46
CA ASN A 468 8.71 -17.48 32.50
C ASN A 468 8.58 -18.97 32.94
N LYS A 469 9.24 -19.92 32.25
CA LYS A 469 9.34 -21.33 32.69
C LYS A 469 10.74 -21.97 32.49
N GLY A 470 11.82 -21.18 32.56
CA GLY A 470 13.19 -21.72 32.68
C GLY A 470 13.90 -22.13 31.39
N THR A 471 13.28 -21.91 30.23
CA THR A 471 13.93 -21.92 28.90
C THR A 471 13.34 -20.76 28.09
N PRO A 472 14.15 -19.99 27.33
CA PRO A 472 13.62 -18.96 26.43
C PRO A 472 12.61 -19.55 25.44
N ILE A 473 11.45 -18.92 25.30
CA ILE A 473 10.44 -19.25 24.29
C ILE A 473 10.90 -18.71 22.91
N ILE A 474 11.69 -17.63 22.91
CA ILE A 474 12.29 -17.02 21.72
C ILE A 474 13.81 -17.01 21.86
N GLY A 475 14.51 -17.58 20.87
CA GLY A 475 15.97 -17.54 20.83
C GLY A 475 16.50 -16.09 20.78
N ILE A 476 17.45 -15.77 21.68
CA ILE A 476 18.04 -14.44 21.91
C ILE A 476 18.49 -13.74 20.60
N ARG A 477 18.84 -14.49 19.55
CA ARG A 477 19.14 -13.93 18.22
C ARG A 477 18.09 -12.96 17.67
N HIS A 478 16.82 -13.10 18.06
CA HIS A 478 15.71 -12.32 17.50
C HIS A 478 15.54 -10.93 18.12
N ILE A 479 16.12 -10.65 19.29
CA ILE A 479 16.22 -9.27 19.79
C ILE A 479 17.37 -8.53 19.11
N MET A 480 17.34 -7.19 19.20
CA MET A 480 18.48 -6.37 18.78
C MET A 480 19.71 -6.69 19.64
N THR A 481 20.91 -6.72 19.05
CA THR A 481 22.15 -6.69 19.85
C THR A 481 22.40 -5.28 20.41
N GLU A 482 23.35 -5.14 21.34
CA GLU A 482 23.80 -3.84 21.85
C GLU A 482 24.34 -2.91 20.74
N GLU A 483 25.00 -3.50 19.73
CA GLU A 483 25.50 -2.75 18.57
C GLU A 483 24.38 -2.25 17.65
N GLU A 484 23.32 -3.06 17.48
CA GLU A 484 22.13 -2.73 16.69
C GLU A 484 21.22 -1.73 17.39
N PHE A 485 21.07 -1.85 18.71
CA PHE A 485 20.28 -0.93 19.55
C PHE A 485 20.91 0.46 19.59
N GLY A 486 22.25 0.54 19.66
CA GLY A 486 22.97 1.81 19.65
C GLY A 486 22.78 2.64 20.92
N ILE A 487 23.13 3.92 20.85
CA ILE A 487 23.04 4.88 21.98
C ILE A 487 21.82 5.80 21.82
N ASP A 488 21.25 5.88 20.61
CA ASP A 488 20.34 6.94 20.17
C ASP A 488 19.07 6.40 19.49
N LEU A 489 18.63 5.17 19.84
CA LEU A 489 17.53 4.46 19.16
C LEU A 489 16.22 5.28 19.04
N ILE A 490 15.98 6.18 19.98
CA ILE A 490 14.83 7.10 19.99
C ILE A 490 14.88 8.15 18.86
N GLN A 491 15.97 8.28 18.11
CA GLN A 491 16.08 9.13 16.91
C GLN A 491 15.48 8.45 15.65
N ASP A 492 15.43 7.11 15.61
CA ASP A 492 14.76 6.35 14.54
C ASP A 492 13.24 6.35 14.68
N PHE A 493 12.70 6.78 15.82
CA PHE A 493 11.26 6.81 16.02
C PHE A 493 10.61 7.85 15.09
N PRO A 494 9.35 7.64 14.68
CA PRO A 494 8.59 8.67 13.96
C PRO A 494 8.51 9.95 14.80
N LYS A 495 8.47 11.13 14.16
CA LYS A 495 8.02 12.36 14.83
C LYS A 495 6.49 12.33 14.99
N LEU A 496 5.97 13.14 15.91
CA LEU A 496 4.54 13.13 16.24
C LEU A 496 3.63 13.32 15.01
N PHE A 497 4.04 14.25 14.13
CA PHE A 497 3.24 14.72 13.00
C PHE A 497 3.90 14.46 11.64
N GLU A 498 4.61 13.33 11.52
CA GLU A 498 5.38 12.95 10.32
C GLU A 498 4.65 11.88 9.49
N SER A 499 4.70 12.02 8.16
CA SER A 499 4.26 10.99 7.20
C SER A 499 5.35 9.92 6.98
N TRP A 500 4.98 8.76 6.42
CA TRP A 500 5.95 7.72 6.08
C TRP A 500 6.96 8.22 5.03
N GLU A 501 6.48 9.04 4.11
CA GLU A 501 7.24 9.59 3.00
C GLU A 501 8.29 10.59 3.53
N GLU A 502 7.92 11.51 4.42
CA GLU A 502 8.85 12.41 5.11
C GLU A 502 9.82 11.67 6.04
N PHE A 503 9.37 10.60 6.69
CA PHE A 503 10.21 9.73 7.51
C PHE A 503 11.32 9.06 6.70
N ILE A 504 10.98 8.52 5.52
CA ILE A 504 11.95 7.92 4.60
C ILE A 504 12.87 8.98 3.99
N GLU A 505 12.38 10.18 3.62
CA GLU A 505 13.24 11.29 3.20
C GLU A 505 14.25 11.68 4.28
N ARG A 506 13.78 11.89 5.53
CA ARG A 506 14.63 12.15 6.71
C ARG A 506 15.68 11.05 6.88
N ARG A 507 15.26 9.79 6.76
CA ARG A 507 16.17 8.65 6.96
C ARG A 507 17.18 8.49 5.84
N ILE A 508 16.82 8.71 4.57
CA ILE A 508 17.76 8.69 3.44
C ILE A 508 18.87 9.73 3.64
N ILE A 509 18.53 10.90 4.18
CA ILE A 509 19.49 11.97 4.50
C ILE A 509 20.41 11.56 5.67
N SER A 510 19.95 10.81 6.67
CA SER A 510 20.81 10.30 7.76
C SER A 510 21.60 9.04 7.40
N ASP A 511 21.07 8.17 6.53
CA ASP A 511 21.74 6.96 6.04
C ASP A 511 22.93 7.28 5.10
N SER A 512 23.09 8.54 4.68
CA SER A 512 24.36 9.00 4.09
C SER A 512 25.52 9.00 5.11
N LYS A 513 25.23 8.87 6.42
CA LYS A 513 26.17 9.09 7.53
C LYS A 513 26.27 7.92 8.52
N TYR A 514 25.21 7.13 8.75
CA TYR A 514 25.16 6.10 9.83
C TYR A 514 24.55 4.73 9.45
N LYS A 515 24.91 4.19 8.27
CA LYS A 515 24.34 3.00 7.57
C LYS A 515 24.10 1.67 8.31
N MET A 516 24.36 1.51 9.61
CA MET A 516 24.26 0.22 10.30
C MET A 516 23.58 0.25 11.69
N LYS A 517 23.08 1.41 12.15
CA LYS A 517 22.48 1.57 13.48
C LYS A 517 21.09 2.22 13.42
N SER A 518 20.22 1.71 12.55
CA SER A 518 18.82 2.14 12.47
C SER A 518 17.88 0.97 12.74
N LEU A 519 16.83 1.24 13.51
CA LEU A 519 15.68 0.35 13.75
C LEU A 519 15.02 -0.14 12.46
N PHE A 520 14.97 0.74 11.44
CA PHE A 520 14.45 0.44 10.12
C PHE A 520 15.63 0.22 9.17
N LYS A 521 15.70 -0.94 8.51
CA LYS A 521 16.82 -1.29 7.61
C LYS A 521 16.45 -1.41 6.13
N ASP A 522 15.17 -1.26 5.80
CA ASP A 522 14.60 -1.21 4.45
C ASP A 522 13.44 -0.20 4.41
N ASP A 523 12.79 -0.05 3.26
CA ASP A 523 11.57 0.73 3.01
C ASP A 523 10.35 -0.18 2.69
N GLY A 524 10.44 -1.46 3.08
CA GLY A 524 9.46 -2.50 2.77
C GLY A 524 8.11 -2.36 3.48
N ILE A 525 7.18 -3.26 3.15
CA ILE A 525 5.83 -3.27 3.72
C ILE A 525 5.90 -3.51 5.22
N PHE A 526 6.81 -4.37 5.70
CA PHE A 526 7.02 -4.52 7.15
C PHE A 526 7.43 -3.20 7.81
N SER A 527 8.40 -2.49 7.26
CA SER A 527 8.90 -1.22 7.80
C SER A 527 7.82 -0.13 7.79
N LYS A 528 6.99 -0.04 6.74
CA LYS A 528 5.84 0.90 6.72
C LYS A 528 4.76 0.54 7.74
N ASN A 529 4.52 -0.75 8.00
CA ASN A 529 3.62 -1.17 9.08
C ASN A 529 4.20 -0.81 10.47
N LEU A 530 5.47 -1.10 10.73
CA LEU A 530 6.12 -0.77 12.01
C LEU A 530 6.10 0.74 12.32
N PHE A 531 6.34 1.59 11.31
CA PHE A 531 6.21 3.04 11.45
C PHE A 531 4.82 3.48 11.90
N ASN A 532 3.77 2.95 11.26
CA ASN A 532 2.38 3.26 11.61
C ASN A 532 2.02 2.72 12.99
N ASP A 533 2.44 1.50 13.31
CA ASP A 533 2.23 0.90 14.63
C ASP A 533 2.89 1.73 15.74
N MET A 534 4.12 2.17 15.56
CA MET A 534 4.82 3.02 16.53
C MET A 534 4.08 4.35 16.75
N ARG A 535 3.51 4.97 15.70
CA ARG A 535 2.65 6.15 15.86
C ARG A 535 1.37 5.83 16.63
N ILE A 536 0.69 4.72 16.34
CA ILE A 536 -0.56 4.31 17.02
C ILE A 536 -0.34 4.02 18.52
N VAL A 537 0.79 3.41 18.86
CA VAL A 537 1.04 2.86 20.20
C VAL A 537 1.82 3.83 21.10
N TYR A 538 2.85 4.49 20.55
CA TYR A 538 3.76 5.32 21.33
C TYR A 538 3.42 6.81 21.31
N HIS A 539 2.61 7.31 20.36
CA HIS A 539 2.26 8.74 20.33
C HIS A 539 0.84 8.98 20.89
N PRO A 540 0.70 9.42 22.15
CA PRO A 540 -0.58 9.91 22.64
C PRO A 540 -1.09 11.07 21.77
N LYS A 541 -2.39 11.04 21.47
CA LYS A 541 -3.08 12.06 20.68
C LYS A 541 -3.23 13.32 21.55
N LEU A 542 -3.09 14.51 20.96
CA LEU A 542 -3.33 15.75 21.71
C LEU A 542 -4.79 15.78 22.19
N GLY A 543 -5.00 16.04 23.49
CA GLY A 543 -6.33 16.03 24.09
C GLY A 543 -6.84 14.65 24.51
N GLN A 544 -6.05 13.58 24.31
CA GLN A 544 -6.25 12.29 24.96
C GLN A 544 -5.90 12.37 26.44
N ASP A 545 -6.66 11.69 27.30
CA ASP A 545 -6.32 11.53 28.71
C ASP A 545 -5.37 10.35 28.93
N PHE A 546 -4.69 10.34 30.08
CA PHE A 546 -3.70 9.32 30.39
C PHE A 546 -4.29 7.91 30.61
N ILE A 547 -5.53 7.79 31.09
CA ILE A 547 -6.17 6.48 31.33
C ILE A 547 -6.53 5.82 30.01
N SER A 548 -7.12 6.56 29.06
CA SER A 548 -7.35 6.06 27.69
C SER A 548 -6.06 5.59 27.03
N PHE A 549 -4.97 6.35 27.17
CA PHE A 549 -3.66 5.97 26.61
C PHE A 549 -3.09 4.69 27.24
N LEU A 550 -3.22 4.51 28.57
CA LEU A 550 -2.84 3.25 29.23
C LEU A 550 -3.74 2.09 28.80
N THR A 551 -5.06 2.26 28.76
CA THR A 551 -6.01 1.21 28.40
C THR A 551 -5.71 0.63 27.01
N ILE A 552 -5.34 1.47 26.05
CA ILE A 552 -4.85 1.02 24.74
C ILE A 552 -3.58 0.17 24.93
N ASN A 553 -2.53 0.70 25.56
CA ASN A 553 -1.24 0.03 25.69
C ASN A 553 -1.32 -1.33 26.43
N SER A 554 -2.07 -1.43 27.53
CA SER A 554 -2.25 -2.69 28.26
C SER A 554 -3.11 -3.69 27.46
N SER A 555 -4.08 -3.24 26.65
CA SER A 555 -4.85 -4.13 25.75
C SER A 555 -3.99 -4.77 24.65
N LEU A 556 -2.88 -4.14 24.28
CA LEU A 556 -1.92 -4.64 23.29
C LEU A 556 -0.92 -5.65 23.86
N GLY A 557 -0.98 -5.95 25.17
CA GLY A 557 -0.11 -6.92 25.84
C GLY A 557 1.33 -6.45 25.99
N LEU A 558 1.55 -5.14 26.09
CA LEU A 558 2.86 -4.50 26.26
C LEU A 558 3.33 -4.56 27.74
N PRO A 559 4.61 -4.29 28.03
CA PRO A 559 5.12 -4.28 29.40
C PRO A 559 4.46 -3.17 30.25
N ASP A 560 3.70 -3.57 31.28
CA ASP A 560 3.03 -2.64 32.20
C ASP A 560 4.02 -2.05 33.22
N ASN A 561 4.57 -0.87 32.91
CA ASN A 561 5.16 0.03 33.90
C ASN A 561 4.45 1.39 33.85
N ALA A 562 3.30 1.47 34.53
CA ALA A 562 2.44 2.67 34.53
C ALA A 562 3.19 3.95 34.95
N SER A 563 4.18 3.86 35.84
CA SER A 563 4.99 5.03 36.26
C SER A 563 5.87 5.55 35.12
N ARG A 564 6.59 4.67 34.41
CA ARG A 564 7.38 5.05 33.23
C ARG A 564 6.49 5.58 32.10
N TRP A 565 5.36 4.94 31.84
CA TRP A 565 4.37 5.42 30.87
C TRP A 565 3.79 6.79 31.25
N THR A 566 3.52 7.05 32.54
CA THR A 566 3.09 8.39 33.03
C THR A 566 4.13 9.46 32.70
N SER A 567 5.41 9.16 32.96
CA SER A 567 6.52 10.06 32.67
C SER A 567 6.64 10.32 31.17
N TYR A 568 6.60 9.27 30.35
CA TYR A 568 6.69 9.33 28.90
C TYR A 568 5.53 10.12 28.27
N PHE A 569 4.28 9.82 28.63
CA PHE A 569 3.09 10.56 28.18
C PHE A 569 3.24 12.07 28.45
N LYS A 570 3.67 12.44 29.67
CA LYS A 570 3.88 13.84 30.07
C LYS A 570 5.09 14.49 29.39
N LYS A 571 6.09 13.73 28.92
CA LYS A 571 7.14 14.23 28.01
C LYS A 571 6.53 14.51 26.62
N ILE A 572 5.83 13.55 26.02
CA ILE A 572 5.29 13.64 24.65
C ILE A 572 4.24 14.74 24.48
N ILE A 573 3.24 14.83 25.37
CA ILE A 573 2.20 15.87 25.26
C ILE A 573 2.80 17.29 25.23
N LYS A 574 3.94 17.49 25.91
CA LYS A 574 4.66 18.78 25.91
C LYS A 574 5.48 19.05 24.64
N LEU A 575 5.70 18.07 23.76
CA LEU A 575 6.34 18.26 22.45
C LEU A 575 5.38 18.80 21.38
N TYR A 576 4.06 18.76 21.60
CA TYR A 576 3.12 19.41 20.69
C TYR A 576 3.26 20.96 20.77
N PRO A 577 2.91 21.69 19.70
CA PRO A 577 2.85 23.14 19.72
C PRO A 577 1.86 23.67 20.76
N MET A 578 2.22 24.76 21.44
CA MET A 578 1.30 25.50 22.30
C MET A 578 0.46 26.48 21.48
N PHE A 579 -0.77 26.76 21.90
CA PHE A 579 -1.56 27.80 21.26
C PHE A 579 -0.84 29.15 21.33
N PHE A 580 -0.85 29.90 20.22
CA PHE A 580 -0.24 31.23 20.07
C PHE A 580 1.30 31.25 20.10
N GLU A 581 1.92 30.08 19.97
CA GLU A 581 3.37 29.91 19.85
C GLU A 581 3.84 30.13 18.40
N SER A 582 4.93 30.87 18.18
CA SER A 582 5.62 30.90 16.88
C SER A 582 6.57 29.71 16.75
N PHE A 583 6.94 29.34 15.52
CA PHE A 583 7.89 28.24 15.32
C PHE A 583 9.25 28.52 16.00
N ASP A 584 9.72 29.77 16.02
CA ASP A 584 10.93 30.17 16.77
C ASP A 584 10.80 29.91 18.28
N ASN A 585 9.64 30.25 18.86
CA ASN A 585 9.38 30.03 20.28
C ASN A 585 9.26 28.54 20.61
N TYR A 586 8.65 27.75 19.72
CA TYR A 586 8.58 26.28 19.81
C TYR A 586 9.96 25.64 19.82
N GLU A 587 10.83 26.05 18.88
CA GLU A 587 12.22 25.62 18.83
C GLU A 587 12.98 25.97 20.12
N VAL A 588 12.84 27.21 20.62
CA VAL A 588 13.48 27.66 21.86
C VAL A 588 12.93 26.92 23.10
N ARG A 589 11.62 26.65 23.15
CA ARG A 589 10.96 25.94 24.28
C ARG A 589 11.38 24.48 24.37
N LEU A 590 11.57 23.82 23.23
CA LEU A 590 11.90 22.39 23.15
C LEU A 590 13.41 22.08 23.13
N LYS A 591 14.26 23.10 22.92
CA LYS A 591 15.72 22.96 22.92
C LYS A 591 16.24 22.33 24.22
N GLY A 592 16.94 21.22 24.10
CA GLY A 592 17.53 20.47 25.22
C GLY A 592 16.50 19.76 26.11
N LYS A 593 15.25 19.55 25.65
CA LYS A 593 14.27 18.74 26.38
C LYS A 593 14.46 17.24 26.08
N PRO A 594 14.12 16.34 27.02
CA PRO A 594 14.01 14.92 26.72
C PRO A 594 13.06 14.69 25.53
N LEU A 595 13.44 13.80 24.62
CA LEU A 595 12.68 13.45 23.41
C LEU A 595 12.56 14.58 22.35
N GLU A 596 13.42 15.60 22.37
CA GLU A 596 13.43 16.68 21.36
C GLU A 596 13.48 16.16 19.91
N CYS A 597 14.11 15.00 19.66
CA CYS A 597 14.15 14.35 18.34
C CYS A 597 12.76 14.15 17.70
N LEU A 598 11.71 13.91 18.51
CA LEU A 598 10.35 13.61 18.05
C LEU A 598 9.52 14.87 17.71
N LYS A 599 10.07 16.07 17.94
CA LYS A 599 9.40 17.35 17.70
C LYS A 599 9.08 17.58 16.22
N LEU A 600 8.05 18.39 15.96
CA LEU A 600 7.61 18.78 14.62
C LEU A 600 8.71 19.62 13.94
N ASN A 601 8.88 19.50 12.62
CA ASN A 601 9.62 20.49 11.83
C ASN A 601 8.69 21.67 11.45
N GLU A 602 9.22 22.72 10.82
CA GLU A 602 8.42 23.92 10.48
C GLU A 602 7.19 23.61 9.60
N LYS A 603 7.34 22.76 8.58
CA LYS A 603 6.24 22.33 7.70
C LYS A 603 5.16 21.60 8.50
N MET A 604 5.57 20.65 9.35
CA MET A 604 4.68 19.89 10.24
C MET A 604 3.97 20.81 11.24
N PHE A 605 4.67 21.79 11.80
CA PHE A 605 4.14 22.77 12.76
C PHE A 605 3.00 23.61 12.16
N TYR A 606 3.18 24.16 10.96
CA TYR A 606 2.11 24.89 10.29
C TYR A 606 0.97 23.97 9.82
N THR A 607 1.29 22.77 9.33
CA THR A 607 0.27 21.78 8.92
C THR A 607 -0.63 21.39 10.09
N PHE A 608 -0.04 21.13 11.26
CA PHE A 608 -0.74 20.83 12.51
C PHE A 608 -1.75 21.92 12.90
N PHE A 609 -1.41 23.21 12.75
CA PHE A 609 -2.34 24.31 13.02
C PHE A 609 -3.40 24.48 11.92
N GLU A 610 -3.05 24.31 10.65
CA GLU A 610 -4.01 24.41 9.54
C GLU A 610 -5.16 23.41 9.70
N ILE A 611 -4.83 22.15 10.03
CA ILE A 611 -5.82 21.09 10.26
C ILE A 611 -6.41 21.08 11.67
N PHE A 612 -6.04 22.02 12.55
CA PHE A 612 -6.48 21.97 13.94
C PHE A 612 -7.99 22.26 14.02
N PRO A 613 -8.79 21.51 14.81
CA PRO A 613 -10.21 21.78 14.98
C PRO A 613 -10.46 23.21 15.44
N PHE A 614 -11.46 23.88 14.87
CA PHE A 614 -11.92 25.16 15.44
C PHE A 614 -12.63 24.92 16.78
N PRO A 615 -12.68 25.92 17.68
CA PRO A 615 -13.49 25.83 18.88
C PRO A 615 -14.92 25.41 18.51
N TYR A 616 -15.33 24.23 18.98
CA TYR A 616 -16.67 23.68 18.80
C TYR A 616 -17.08 23.36 17.37
N GLU A 617 -16.10 23.22 16.47
CA GLU A 617 -16.32 22.61 15.16
C GLU A 617 -16.95 21.22 15.31
N SER A 618 -17.72 20.85 14.29
CA SER A 618 -18.25 19.50 14.10
C SER A 618 -17.33 18.67 13.19
N TYR A 619 -17.33 17.34 13.29
CA TYR A 619 -16.51 16.53 12.39
C TYR A 619 -16.99 16.61 10.93
N ALA A 620 -18.29 16.89 10.70
CA ALA A 620 -18.81 17.16 9.36
C ALA A 620 -18.27 18.50 8.80
N GLN A 621 -18.33 19.60 9.58
CA GLN A 621 -17.75 20.88 9.20
C GLN A 621 -16.24 20.76 8.92
N TYR A 622 -15.53 20.05 9.81
CA TYR A 622 -14.10 19.77 9.69
C TYR A 622 -13.74 19.09 8.36
N LYS A 623 -14.48 18.05 7.98
CA LYS A 623 -14.30 17.33 6.69
C LYS A 623 -14.55 18.23 5.48
N ILE A 624 -15.49 19.18 5.56
CA ILE A 624 -15.77 20.15 4.50
C ILE A 624 -14.62 21.16 4.40
N ARG A 625 -14.23 21.79 5.52
CA ARG A 625 -13.12 22.77 5.57
C ARG A 625 -11.81 22.18 5.08
N ASN A 626 -11.52 20.94 5.45
CA ASN A 626 -10.27 20.24 5.13
C ASN A 626 -10.43 19.29 3.94
N ALA A 627 -11.44 19.47 3.08
CA ALA A 627 -11.70 18.58 1.94
C ALA A 627 -10.47 18.46 0.99
N GLY A 628 -9.74 19.55 0.79
CA GLY A 628 -8.50 19.60 0.00
C GLY A 628 -7.18 19.46 0.79
N ALA A 629 -7.23 19.22 2.10
CA ALA A 629 -6.02 19.14 2.93
C ALA A 629 -5.28 17.80 2.73
N THR A 630 -3.95 17.84 2.70
CA THR A 630 -3.07 16.67 2.52
C THR A 630 -3.09 15.72 3.72
N TYR A 631 -3.21 16.26 4.94
CA TYR A 631 -3.48 15.50 6.16
C TYR A 631 -4.91 15.80 6.63
N LYS A 632 -5.58 14.79 7.18
CA LYS A 632 -6.92 14.93 7.79
C LYS A 632 -6.97 14.10 9.07
N LEU A 633 -7.51 14.66 10.15
CA LEU A 633 -7.76 13.93 11.39
C LEU A 633 -8.89 12.92 11.15
N SER A 634 -8.77 11.73 11.75
CA SER A 634 -9.91 10.84 11.97
C SER A 634 -10.92 11.45 12.95
N GLU A 635 -12.13 10.89 13.02
CA GLU A 635 -13.19 11.35 13.94
C GLU A 635 -12.75 11.26 15.42
N GLU A 636 -11.96 10.23 15.73
CA GLU A 636 -11.37 9.99 17.06
C GLU A 636 -10.28 11.01 17.40
N GLU A 637 -9.32 11.26 16.49
CA GLU A 637 -8.30 12.31 16.66
C GLU A 637 -8.93 13.69 16.75
N PHE A 638 -9.94 13.98 15.93
CA PHE A 638 -10.71 15.22 15.95
C PHE A 638 -11.39 15.43 17.32
N SER A 639 -12.03 14.38 17.85
CA SER A 639 -12.67 14.40 19.17
C SER A 639 -11.67 14.74 20.28
N TYR A 640 -10.50 14.09 20.30
CA TYR A 640 -9.43 14.40 21.24
C TYR A 640 -8.90 15.83 21.07
N TYR A 641 -8.52 16.22 19.84
CA TYR A 641 -7.94 17.56 19.59
C TYR A 641 -8.90 18.68 19.99
N ARG A 642 -10.22 18.48 19.89
CA ARG A 642 -11.23 19.45 20.35
C ARG A 642 -11.29 19.61 21.89
N GLN A 643 -10.79 18.65 22.67
CA GLN A 643 -10.81 18.73 24.14
C GLN A 643 -9.93 19.85 24.72
N VAL A 644 -9.00 20.42 23.95
CA VAL A 644 -8.16 21.55 24.41
C VAL A 644 -8.97 22.84 24.68
N PHE A 645 -10.17 22.93 24.13
CA PHE A 645 -11.08 24.07 24.34
C PHE A 645 -11.92 23.90 25.62
N PRO A 646 -12.46 25.01 26.18
CA PRO A 646 -13.43 24.95 27.29
C PRO A 646 -14.69 24.17 26.91
N LEU A 647 -15.52 23.70 27.84
CA LEU A 647 -16.89 23.24 27.54
C LEU A 647 -17.94 24.32 27.87
N ILE A 648 -19.15 24.23 27.29
CA ILE A 648 -20.22 25.26 27.42
C ILE A 648 -20.59 25.51 28.89
N SER A 649 -20.71 24.42 29.65
CA SER A 649 -21.00 24.36 31.09
C SER A 649 -19.80 24.65 31.99
N GLU A 650 -18.59 24.59 31.45
CA GLU A 650 -17.38 24.50 32.25
C GLU A 650 -17.05 25.82 32.95
N THR A 651 -16.55 25.74 34.19
CA THR A 651 -15.97 26.90 34.90
C THR A 651 -14.46 26.93 34.65
N TYR A 652 -13.84 28.12 34.74
CA TYR A 652 -12.40 28.26 34.48
C TYR A 652 -11.55 27.33 35.36
N ASN A 653 -11.94 27.11 36.62
CA ASN A 653 -11.30 26.16 37.53
C ASN A 653 -11.46 24.68 37.09
N LYS A 654 -12.62 24.28 36.54
CA LYS A 654 -12.80 22.92 35.96
C LYS A 654 -11.91 22.74 34.72
N TYR A 655 -11.95 23.72 33.81
CA TYR A 655 -11.14 23.74 32.58
C TYR A 655 -9.64 23.62 32.86
N LYS A 656 -9.15 24.47 33.78
CA LYS A 656 -7.77 24.42 34.25
C LYS A 656 -7.41 23.04 34.81
N LYS A 657 -8.23 22.49 35.72
CA LYS A 657 -7.99 21.16 36.32
C LYS A 657 -7.89 20.07 35.24
N ARG A 658 -8.83 20.05 34.30
CA ARG A 658 -8.90 19.06 33.20
C ARG A 658 -7.66 19.12 32.31
N LEU A 659 -7.24 20.32 31.91
CA LEU A 659 -6.03 20.48 31.10
C LEU A 659 -4.73 20.21 31.89
N GLU A 660 -4.57 20.71 33.11
CA GLU A 660 -3.34 20.50 33.89
C GLU A 660 -3.13 19.04 34.33
N ILE A 661 -4.20 18.37 34.78
CA ILE A 661 -4.09 17.09 35.50
C ILE A 661 -4.43 15.89 34.62
N GLU A 662 -5.53 15.96 33.86
CA GLU A 662 -6.10 14.82 33.16
C GLU A 662 -5.51 14.69 31.74
N ILE A 663 -5.31 15.82 31.05
CA ILE A 663 -4.81 15.90 29.67
C ILE A 663 -3.34 16.37 29.59
N CYS A 664 -2.81 17.02 30.63
CA CYS A 664 -1.43 17.53 30.76
C CYS A 664 -0.98 18.62 29.75
N ILE A 665 -1.93 19.46 29.28
CA ILE A 665 -1.71 20.58 28.34
C ILE A 665 -1.72 21.93 29.09
N GLU A 666 -1.02 22.95 28.56
CA GLU A 666 -1.09 24.32 29.08
C GLU A 666 -2.43 24.98 28.72
N PHE A 667 -3.16 25.43 29.74
CA PHE A 667 -4.47 26.06 29.61
C PHE A 667 -4.36 27.54 29.25
N VAL A 668 -5.37 28.08 28.54
CA VAL A 668 -5.40 29.51 28.21
C VAL A 668 -5.81 30.37 29.41
N ASN A 669 -5.44 31.65 29.43
CA ASN A 669 -5.84 32.59 30.48
C ASN A 669 -7.35 32.87 30.49
N GLU A 670 -7.86 33.28 31.64
CA GLU A 670 -9.29 33.45 31.92
C GLU A 670 -10.00 34.37 30.91
N ASP A 671 -9.36 35.46 30.49
CA ASP A 671 -9.89 36.40 29.47
C ASP A 671 -10.19 35.68 28.14
N LEU A 672 -9.31 34.76 27.73
CA LEU A 672 -9.46 34.01 26.48
C LEU A 672 -10.41 32.82 26.64
N PHE A 673 -10.45 32.21 27.83
CA PHE A 673 -11.49 31.24 28.19
C PHE A 673 -12.89 31.87 28.10
N VAL A 674 -13.08 33.06 28.68
CA VAL A 674 -14.33 33.84 28.58
C VAL A 674 -14.63 34.19 27.12
N LEU A 675 -13.62 34.63 26.35
CA LEU A 675 -13.82 34.96 24.94
C LEU A 675 -14.27 33.74 24.12
N PHE A 676 -13.60 32.58 24.25
CA PHE A 676 -13.99 31.35 23.55
C PHE A 676 -15.42 30.92 23.92
N LYS A 677 -15.80 31.00 25.20
CA LYS A 677 -17.19 30.74 25.61
C LYS A 677 -18.19 31.76 25.04
N SER A 678 -17.75 33.01 24.79
CA SER A 678 -18.61 34.04 24.20
C SER A 678 -18.86 33.88 22.69
N LEU A 679 -18.07 33.05 21.98
CA LEU A 679 -18.30 32.73 20.57
C LEU A 679 -19.56 31.88 20.32
N PHE A 680 -20.16 31.32 21.37
CA PHE A 680 -21.41 30.56 21.30
C PHE A 680 -22.68 31.42 21.37
N PRO A 681 -23.78 30.98 20.74
CA PRO A 681 -25.14 31.39 21.09
C PRO A 681 -25.52 31.01 22.53
N GLN A 682 -26.22 31.88 23.23
CA GLN A 682 -26.90 31.54 24.49
C GLN A 682 -28.27 30.87 24.21
N ILE A 683 -28.82 30.19 25.21
CA ILE A 683 -30.02 29.34 25.08
C ILE A 683 -31.25 30.13 24.61
N ASP A 684 -31.41 31.38 25.06
CA ASP A 684 -32.53 32.27 24.65
C ASP A 684 -32.15 33.31 23.59
N GLU A 685 -30.91 33.28 23.12
CA GLU A 685 -30.41 34.32 22.23
C GLU A 685 -31.04 34.22 20.84
N TYR A 686 -31.24 35.38 20.21
CA TYR A 686 -31.60 35.51 18.81
C TYR A 686 -30.35 35.83 17.98
N TYR A 687 -30.37 35.53 16.68
CA TYR A 687 -29.18 35.62 15.82
C TYR A 687 -28.49 37.00 15.85
N GLU A 688 -29.25 38.08 15.72
CA GLU A 688 -28.68 39.45 15.74
C GLU A 688 -28.10 39.83 17.12
N THR A 689 -28.74 39.37 18.21
CA THR A 689 -28.24 39.57 19.59
C THR A 689 -26.91 38.83 19.78
N TYR A 690 -26.85 37.58 19.34
CA TYR A 690 -25.64 36.76 19.36
C TYR A 690 -24.52 37.39 18.54
N LYS A 691 -24.80 37.79 17.30
CA LYS A 691 -23.85 38.44 16.40
C LYS A 691 -23.29 39.72 17.02
N SER A 692 -24.18 40.61 17.48
CA SER A 692 -23.79 41.85 18.16
C SER A 692 -22.96 41.58 19.42
N ARG A 693 -23.28 40.56 20.22
CA ARG A 693 -22.50 40.21 21.41
C ARG A 693 -21.13 39.63 21.06
N VAL A 694 -21.01 38.80 20.02
CA VAL A 694 -19.72 38.30 19.52
C VAL A 694 -18.86 39.46 19.04
N ASP A 695 -19.40 40.35 18.19
CA ASP A 695 -18.71 41.54 17.70
C ASP A 695 -18.22 42.42 18.87
N VAL A 696 -19.07 42.63 19.88
CA VAL A 696 -18.72 43.41 21.10
C VAL A 696 -17.66 42.72 21.96
N SER A 697 -17.68 41.39 22.13
CA SER A 697 -16.62 40.64 22.83
C SER A 697 -15.28 40.75 22.11
N LEU A 698 -15.30 40.66 20.77
CA LEU A 698 -14.10 40.81 19.93
C LEU A 698 -13.56 42.24 19.99
N MET A 699 -14.42 43.26 19.96
CA MET A 699 -14.02 44.67 20.11
C MET A 699 -13.43 45.00 21.49
N LYS A 700 -13.93 44.37 22.56
CA LYS A 700 -13.50 44.62 23.95
C LYS A 700 -12.26 43.84 24.40
N SER A 701 -11.73 42.94 23.57
CA SER A 701 -10.54 42.14 23.89
C SER A 701 -9.29 43.00 24.06
N ASP A 702 -8.36 42.59 24.94
CA ASP A 702 -7.13 43.34 25.23
C ASP A 702 -6.02 43.16 24.15
N GLU A 703 -4.97 43.97 24.20
CA GLU A 703 -3.90 43.95 23.18
C GLU A 703 -3.05 42.68 23.17
N LYS A 704 -3.05 41.90 24.26
CA LYS A 704 -2.47 40.56 24.31
C LYS A 704 -3.40 39.54 23.64
N THR A 705 -4.69 39.59 23.94
CA THR A 705 -5.73 38.72 23.37
C THR A 705 -5.92 38.95 21.87
N LYS A 706 -5.95 40.21 21.39
CA LYS A 706 -6.01 40.51 19.94
C LYS A 706 -4.88 39.87 19.14
N LYS A 707 -3.65 39.88 19.69
CA LYS A 707 -2.48 39.24 19.06
C LYS A 707 -2.58 37.71 19.05
N LYS A 708 -3.16 37.11 20.11
CA LYS A 708 -3.54 35.69 20.13
C LYS A 708 -4.61 35.37 19.09
N LEU A 709 -5.61 36.23 18.90
CA LEU A 709 -6.66 36.07 17.88
C LEU A 709 -6.11 36.15 16.45
N ALA A 710 -5.19 37.09 16.18
CA ALA A 710 -4.53 37.21 14.88
C ALA A 710 -3.71 35.96 14.49
N PHE A 711 -3.17 35.23 15.47
CA PHE A 711 -2.52 33.93 15.23
C PHE A 711 -3.52 32.87 14.70
N LEU A 712 -4.73 32.79 15.27
CA LEU A 712 -5.78 31.87 14.80
C LEU A 712 -6.21 32.18 13.36
N VAL A 713 -6.32 33.47 13.00
CA VAL A 713 -6.57 33.89 11.61
C VAL A 713 -5.45 33.43 10.69
N LYS A 714 -4.20 33.71 11.05
CA LYS A 714 -3.03 33.52 10.19
C LYS A 714 -2.69 32.04 9.97
N TYR A 715 -2.72 31.23 11.02
CA TYR A 715 -2.18 29.86 10.98
C TYR A 715 -3.25 28.76 10.97
N MET A 716 -4.43 29.00 11.55
CA MET A 716 -5.56 28.05 11.48
C MET A 716 -6.57 28.39 10.38
N LYS A 717 -6.41 29.54 9.69
CA LYS A 717 -7.37 30.07 8.71
C LYS A 717 -8.77 30.30 9.31
N PHE A 718 -8.84 30.65 10.61
CA PHE A 718 -10.11 30.89 11.30
C PHE A 718 -10.75 32.21 10.84
N HIS A 719 -11.46 32.16 9.72
CA HIS A 719 -12.01 33.33 9.04
C HIS A 719 -13.08 34.10 9.83
N ALA A 720 -13.60 33.52 10.92
CA ALA A 720 -14.46 34.20 11.90
C ALA A 720 -13.77 35.37 12.66
N LEU A 721 -12.47 35.61 12.43
CA LEU A 721 -11.72 36.71 13.06
C LEU A 721 -11.08 37.67 12.03
N LYS A 722 -11.47 37.56 10.75
CA LYS A 722 -10.79 38.20 9.60
C LYS A 722 -10.76 39.75 9.65
N TYR A 723 -11.65 40.39 10.41
CA TYR A 723 -11.67 41.85 10.59
C TYR A 723 -10.47 42.38 11.41
N TRP A 724 -9.82 41.54 12.22
CA TRP A 724 -8.72 41.94 13.09
C TRP A 724 -7.33 41.92 12.44
N SER A 725 -7.08 41.04 11.46
CA SER A 725 -5.74 40.91 10.86
C SER A 725 -5.39 42.06 9.92
N LEU A 726 -6.36 42.57 9.16
CA LEU A 726 -6.15 43.63 8.16
C LEU A 726 -5.58 44.93 8.74
N ASN A 727 -5.96 45.27 9.99
CA ASN A 727 -5.43 46.43 10.70
C ASN A 727 -4.04 46.21 11.34
N TYR A 728 -3.45 45.01 11.22
CA TYR A 728 -2.18 44.65 11.84
C TYR A 728 -1.12 44.07 10.88
N THR A 729 -1.48 43.73 9.63
CA THR A 729 -0.51 43.27 8.60
C THR A 729 -0.08 44.36 7.62
N ASP A 730 -0.93 45.33 7.32
CA ASP A 730 -0.75 46.22 6.15
C ASP A 730 -0.49 47.69 6.50
N THR A 731 0.72 47.98 6.96
CA THR A 731 1.25 49.36 7.00
C THR A 731 1.67 49.88 5.61
N TYR A 732 1.48 49.10 4.54
CA TYR A 732 2.04 49.36 3.20
C TYR A 732 1.08 49.11 2.01
N ALA A 733 -0.23 49.33 2.19
CA ALA A 733 -1.22 49.25 1.11
C ALA A 733 -2.21 50.44 1.09
N LYS A 734 -1.73 51.67 0.85
CA LYS A 734 -2.62 52.79 0.49
C LYS A 734 -3.04 52.69 -0.98
N THR A 735 -4.19 52.08 -1.24
CA THR A 735 -5.01 52.36 -2.43
C THR A 735 -6.28 53.07 -2.00
N THR A 736 -6.47 54.29 -2.50
CA THR A 736 -7.68 55.09 -2.27
C THR A 736 -8.64 54.90 -3.42
N ASP A 737 -9.82 54.33 -3.17
CA ASP A 737 -10.93 54.38 -4.12
C ASP A 737 -12.11 55.19 -3.57
N LYS A 738 -12.72 55.98 -4.47
CA LYS A 738 -13.69 57.03 -4.12
C LYS A 738 -15.14 56.57 -4.26
N SER A 739 -15.53 55.58 -3.45
CA SER A 739 -16.94 55.22 -3.24
C SER A 739 -17.21 54.98 -1.76
N GLY A 740 -17.96 55.89 -1.12
CA GLY A 740 -18.20 55.91 0.34
C GLY A 740 -19.18 54.87 0.86
N ALA A 741 -19.05 53.61 0.42
CA ALA A 741 -19.91 52.50 0.82
C ALA A 741 -19.11 51.18 0.87
N THR A 742 -18.28 51.02 1.91
CA THR A 742 -17.72 49.71 2.24
C THR A 742 -18.81 48.83 2.85
N ASN A 743 -19.40 47.92 2.08
CA ASN A 743 -20.19 46.82 2.62
C ASN A 743 -19.26 45.88 3.39
N ILE A 744 -19.22 46.05 4.72
CA ILE A 744 -18.37 45.29 5.62
C ILE A 744 -19.10 44.00 6.02
N GLU A 745 -18.68 42.87 5.45
CA GLU A 745 -19.14 41.55 5.92
C GLU A 745 -18.44 41.18 7.25
N THR A 746 -19.12 41.45 8.36
CA THR A 746 -18.74 41.04 9.72
C THR A 746 -18.94 39.54 9.93
N ASN A 747 -18.14 38.72 9.24
CA ASN A 747 -18.15 37.27 9.38
C ASN A 747 -17.29 36.88 10.60
N GLY A 748 -17.95 36.64 11.73
CA GLY A 748 -17.32 36.27 13.01
C GLY A 748 -18.25 35.62 14.03
N ALA A 749 -19.52 35.97 13.99
CA ALA A 749 -20.59 35.07 14.37
C ALA A 749 -20.63 33.82 13.45
N MET A 750 -21.26 32.74 13.91
CA MET A 750 -21.82 31.70 13.04
C MET A 750 -22.68 32.31 11.93
N THR A 751 -22.88 31.61 10.81
CA THR A 751 -23.98 31.93 9.88
C THR A 751 -25.35 31.72 10.55
N TYR A 752 -26.43 32.24 9.96
CA TYR A 752 -27.79 32.04 10.48
C TYR A 752 -28.17 30.54 10.48
N GLU A 753 -27.73 29.81 9.45
CA GLU A 753 -27.98 28.39 9.26
C GLU A 753 -27.24 27.53 10.31
N GLU A 754 -25.97 27.87 10.60
CA GLU A 754 -25.17 27.24 11.66
C GLU A 754 -25.71 27.56 13.05
N PHE A 755 -26.11 28.82 13.29
CA PHE A 755 -26.76 29.23 14.52
C PHE A 755 -28.03 28.42 14.77
N GLN A 756 -28.90 28.31 13.77
CA GLN A 756 -30.12 27.50 13.88
C GLN A 756 -29.79 26.01 14.10
N ALA A 757 -28.84 25.43 13.35
CA ALA A 757 -28.42 24.04 13.55
C ALA A 757 -27.90 23.80 14.98
N PHE A 758 -27.09 24.70 15.53
CA PHE A 758 -26.61 24.64 16.91
C PHE A 758 -27.77 24.71 17.92
N LYS A 759 -28.71 25.65 17.75
CA LYS A 759 -29.88 25.78 18.63
C LYS A 759 -30.77 24.53 18.62
N PHE A 760 -30.95 23.89 17.45
CA PHE A 760 -31.67 22.60 17.36
C PHE A 760 -30.91 21.42 17.99
N SER A 761 -29.57 21.46 18.02
CA SER A 761 -28.72 20.46 18.69
C SER A 761 -28.75 20.51 20.22
N LEU A 762 -29.27 21.57 20.85
CA LEU A 762 -29.39 21.64 22.30
C LEU A 762 -30.44 20.64 22.83
N PRO A 763 -30.25 20.07 24.04
CA PRO A 763 -31.26 19.24 24.68
C PRO A 763 -32.42 20.10 25.20
N ILE A 764 -33.62 19.52 25.20
CA ILE A 764 -34.83 20.11 25.77
C ILE A 764 -34.86 19.77 27.28
N PRO A 765 -35.36 20.65 28.18
CA PRO A 765 -35.43 20.32 29.61
C PRO A 765 -36.20 19.03 29.89
N ASN A 766 -35.60 18.15 30.69
CA ASN A 766 -36.08 16.79 31.03
C ASN A 766 -36.15 15.79 29.87
N GLU A 767 -35.54 16.08 28.72
CA GLU A 767 -35.40 15.13 27.61
C GLU A 767 -34.44 13.98 27.99
N LEU A 768 -34.83 12.73 27.71
CA LEU A 768 -33.94 11.57 27.89
C LEU A 768 -32.91 11.50 26.76
N ARG A 769 -31.78 10.82 26.97
CA ARG A 769 -30.70 10.77 25.96
C ARG A 769 -31.14 10.05 24.70
N GLU A 770 -31.97 9.03 24.86
CA GLU A 770 -32.59 8.22 23.82
C GLU A 770 -33.54 9.08 22.96
N ASP A 771 -34.44 9.84 23.61
CA ASP A 771 -35.38 10.75 22.94
C ASP A 771 -34.65 11.88 22.21
N TYR A 772 -33.60 12.44 22.82
CA TYR A 772 -32.71 13.42 22.22
C TYR A 772 -32.03 12.87 20.95
N ILE A 773 -31.41 11.69 21.04
CA ILE A 773 -30.78 11.02 19.90
C ILE A 773 -31.80 10.76 18.78
N PHE A 774 -33.02 10.34 19.14
CA PHE A 774 -34.11 10.13 18.19
C PHE A 774 -34.52 11.45 17.50
N ARG A 775 -34.77 12.52 18.26
CA ARG A 775 -35.13 13.85 17.73
C ARG A 775 -34.08 14.41 16.80
N ILE A 776 -32.79 14.31 17.13
CA ILE A 776 -31.73 14.80 16.25
C ILE A 776 -31.66 13.97 14.96
N ASN A 777 -31.80 12.64 15.03
CA ASN A 777 -31.80 11.77 13.85
C ASN A 777 -33.01 12.03 12.92
N GLU A 778 -34.18 12.34 13.47
CA GLU A 778 -35.36 12.79 12.72
C GLU A 778 -35.13 14.16 12.05
N LEU A 779 -34.53 15.12 12.75
CA LEU A 779 -34.17 16.43 12.20
C LEU A 779 -33.07 16.33 11.11
N VAL A 780 -32.17 15.37 11.20
CA VAL A 780 -31.15 15.05 10.18
C VAL A 780 -31.77 14.36 8.95
N SER A 781 -32.83 13.58 9.15
CA SER A 781 -33.49 12.78 8.10
C SER A 781 -34.59 13.52 7.36
N SER A 782 -35.35 14.39 8.02
CA SER A 782 -36.32 15.29 7.38
C SER A 782 -35.64 16.31 6.44
N ARG A 783 -34.41 16.74 6.76
CA ARG A 783 -33.55 17.60 5.90
C ARG A 783 -32.84 16.81 4.78
N LYS A 784 -33.54 15.96 4.05
CA LYS A 784 -32.99 15.14 2.93
C LYS A 784 -33.60 15.43 1.55
N CYS A 785 -34.57 16.33 1.43
CA CYS A 785 -35.37 16.48 0.20
C CYS A 785 -34.99 17.62 -0.77
N ASP A 786 -34.03 18.49 -0.43
CA ASP A 786 -33.61 19.61 -1.30
C ASP A 786 -32.14 19.45 -1.74
N ASP A 787 -31.89 19.43 -3.06
CA ASP A 787 -30.55 19.31 -3.70
C ASP A 787 -29.69 20.59 -3.57
N THR A 788 -29.70 21.24 -2.40
CA THR A 788 -28.90 22.45 -2.12
C THR A 788 -27.63 22.10 -1.32
N PRO A 789 -26.41 22.32 -1.85
CA PRO A 789 -25.15 21.88 -1.20
C PRO A 789 -24.73 22.58 0.11
N LYS A 790 -25.66 23.17 0.87
CA LYS A 790 -25.36 24.11 1.98
C LYS A 790 -26.16 23.95 3.27
N GLN A 791 -27.08 22.99 3.40
CA GLN A 791 -27.80 22.82 4.67
C GLN A 791 -26.90 22.21 5.77
N VAL A 792 -26.51 23.04 6.74
CA VAL A 792 -25.88 22.58 7.98
C VAL A 792 -26.92 21.80 8.81
N LYS A 793 -26.50 20.65 9.33
CA LYS A 793 -27.37 19.71 10.05
C LYS A 793 -27.10 19.76 11.56
N PRO A 794 -28.13 19.61 12.41
CA PRO A 794 -27.90 19.43 13.84
C PRO A 794 -27.19 18.08 14.08
N GLU A 795 -26.27 18.06 15.04
CA GLU A 795 -25.53 16.86 15.46
C GLU A 795 -25.85 16.49 16.91
N ILE A 796 -25.61 15.22 17.25
CA ILE A 796 -25.79 14.66 18.59
C ILE A 796 -24.63 15.12 19.47
N LEU A 797 -24.91 15.89 20.51
CA LEU A 797 -23.91 16.33 21.48
C LEU A 797 -23.33 15.12 22.28
N PRO A 798 -22.05 15.18 22.71
CA PRO A 798 -21.45 14.20 23.62
C PRO A 798 -22.27 14.02 24.91
N LEU A 799 -22.14 12.85 25.56
CA LEU A 799 -22.94 12.48 26.73
C LEU A 799 -22.76 13.48 27.89
N GLU A 800 -21.53 13.88 28.11
CA GLU A 800 -21.08 14.76 29.19
C GLU A 800 -21.68 16.15 28.99
N LEU A 801 -21.64 16.65 27.75
CA LEU A 801 -22.19 17.96 27.39
C LEU A 801 -23.73 17.96 27.41
N PHE A 802 -24.35 16.85 27.02
CA PHE A 802 -25.81 16.66 27.13
C PHE A 802 -26.25 16.69 28.61
N GLN A 803 -25.58 15.94 29.47
CA GLN A 803 -25.85 15.92 30.92
C GLN A 803 -25.62 17.29 31.57
N ASP A 804 -24.50 17.95 31.26
CA ASP A 804 -24.17 19.28 31.80
C ASP A 804 -25.17 20.37 31.38
N LEU A 805 -25.77 20.28 30.18
CA LEU A 805 -26.79 21.22 29.73
C LEU A 805 -28.16 20.98 30.37
N LEU A 806 -28.52 19.72 30.67
CA LEU A 806 -29.70 19.38 31.47
C LEU A 806 -29.56 19.81 32.93
N ASN A 807 -28.35 19.65 33.51
CA ASN A 807 -28.06 19.97 34.92
C ASN A 807 -27.88 21.48 35.18
N CYS A 808 -28.05 22.36 34.19
CA CYS A 808 -27.89 23.79 34.36
C CYS A 808 -29.21 24.44 34.83
N GLU A 809 -29.26 24.89 36.09
CA GLU A 809 -30.50 25.40 36.73
C GLU A 809 -31.20 26.54 35.97
N LEU A 810 -30.47 27.33 35.19
CA LEU A 810 -31.04 28.36 34.30
C LEU A 810 -32.06 27.76 33.31
N CYS A 811 -31.77 26.59 32.74
CA CYS A 811 -32.58 25.94 31.70
C CYS A 811 -34.03 25.67 32.16
N LEU A 812 -34.22 25.28 33.44
CA LEU A 812 -35.56 25.07 34.01
C LEU A 812 -36.31 26.38 34.19
N PHE A 813 -35.63 27.44 34.65
CA PHE A 813 -36.26 28.73 34.96
C PHE A 813 -36.77 29.44 33.69
N ILE A 814 -36.04 29.26 32.59
CA ILE A 814 -36.27 29.87 31.28
C ILE A 814 -37.46 29.24 30.53
N TYR A 815 -37.57 27.91 30.52
CA TYR A 815 -38.63 27.21 29.78
C TYR A 815 -40.04 27.51 30.33
N LEU A 816 -40.15 27.73 31.65
CA LEU A 816 -41.37 28.19 32.32
C LEU A 816 -41.80 29.61 31.91
N PHE A 817 -40.87 30.44 31.42
CA PHE A 817 -41.17 31.78 30.90
C PHE A 817 -41.65 31.73 29.44
N ILE A 818 -40.99 30.93 28.60
CA ILE A 818 -41.31 30.79 27.16
C ILE A 818 -42.73 30.23 26.94
N THR A 819 -43.17 29.32 27.81
CA THR A 819 -44.48 28.66 27.71
C THR A 819 -45.67 29.55 28.11
N ASN A 820 -45.45 30.72 28.73
CA ASN A 820 -46.52 31.57 29.27
C ASN A 820 -47.00 32.71 28.34
N ILE A 821 -46.50 32.82 27.10
CA ILE A 821 -46.90 33.91 26.17
C ILE A 821 -47.68 33.35 24.97
N ARG A 822 -48.94 32.92 25.15
CA ARG A 822 -49.95 32.81 24.05
C ARG A 822 -51.44 32.53 24.41
N VAL A 823 -52.06 33.25 25.37
CA VAL A 823 -53.53 33.42 25.36
C VAL A 823 -53.95 34.82 25.82
N THR A 824 -54.52 35.63 24.92
CA THR A 824 -55.42 36.78 25.19
C THR A 824 -56.40 36.90 23.98
N PRO A 825 -57.57 37.58 24.07
CA PRO A 825 -58.77 36.86 24.49
C PRO A 825 -59.98 37.07 23.54
N SER A 826 -60.86 36.08 23.42
CA SER A 826 -62.11 36.21 22.66
C SER A 826 -63.27 35.39 23.24
N THR A 827 -64.48 35.96 23.11
CA THR A 827 -65.82 35.39 23.40
C THR A 827 -66.08 34.91 24.83
N LEU A 828 -66.79 35.75 25.60
CA LEU A 828 -67.63 35.34 26.72
C LEU A 828 -68.98 34.79 26.20
N SER A 829 -69.40 33.65 26.75
CA SER A 829 -70.82 33.26 26.93
C SER A 829 -70.92 32.16 27.98
#